data_AF-P29474-F1
#
_entry.id   AF-P29474-F1
#
_cell.length_a   1.000
_cell.length_b   1.000
_cell.length_c   1.000
_cell.angle_alpha   90.00
_cell.angle_beta   90.00
_cell.angle_gamma   90.00
#
_symmetry.space_group_name_H-M   'P 1'
#
loop_
_entity.id
_entity.type
_entity.pdbx_description
1 polymer ?
#
loop_
_entity_poly.entity_id
_entity_poly.type
_entity_poly.pdbx_seq_one_letter_code
_entity_poly.pdbx_strand_id
1 'polypeptide(L)'
;MGNLKSVAQEPGPPCGLGLGLGLGLCGKQGPATPAPEPSRAPASLLPPAPEHSPPSSPLTQPPEGPKFPRVKNWEVGSITYDTLSAQAQQDGPCTPRRCLGSLVFPRKLQGRPSPGPPAPEQLLSQARDFINQYYSSIKRSGSQAHEQRLQEVEAEVAATGTYQLRESELVFGAKQAWRNAPRCVGRIQWGKLQVFDARDCRSAQEMFTYICNHIKYATNRGNLRSAITVFPQRCPGRGDFRIWNSQLVRYAGYRQQDGSVRGDPANVEITELCIQHGWTPGNGRFDVLPLLLQAPDDPPELFLLPPELVLEVPLEHPTLEWFAALGLRWYALPAVSNMLLEIGGLEFPAAPFSGWYMSTEIGTRNLCDPHRYNILEDVAVCMDLDTRTTSSLWKDKAAVEINVAVLHSYQLAKVTIVDHHAATASFMKHLENEQKARGGCPADWAWIVPPISGSLTPVFHQEMVNYFLSPAFRYQPDPWKGSAAKGTGITRKKTFKEVANAVKISASLMGTVMAKRVKATILYGSETGRAQSYAQQLGRLFRKAFDPRVLCMDEYDVVSLEHETLVLVVTSTFGNGDPPENGESFAAALMEMSGPYNSSPRPEQHKSYKIRFNSISCSDPLVSSWRRKRKESSNTDSAGALGTLRFCVFGLGSRAYPHFCAFARAVDTRLEELGGERLLQLGQGDELCGQEEAFRGWAQAAFQAACETFCVGEDAKAAARDIFSPKRSWKRQRYRLSAQAEGLQLLPGLIHVHRRKMFQATIRSVENLQSSKSTRATILVRLDTGGQEGLQYQPGDHIGVCPPNRPGLVEALLSRVEDPPAPTEPVAVEQLEKGSPGGPPPGWVRDPRLPPCTLRQALTFFLDITSPPSPQLLRLLSTLAEEPREQQELEALSQDPRRYEEWKWFRCPTLLEVLEQFPSVALPAPLLLTQLPLLQPRYYSVSSAPSTHPGEIHLTVAVLAYRTQDGLGPLHYGVCSTWLSQLKPGDPVPCFIRGAPSFRLPPDPSLPCILVGPGTGIAPFRGFWQERLHDIESKGLQPTPMTLVFGCRCSQLDHLYRDEVQNAQQRGVFGRVLTAFSREPDNPKTYVQDILRTELAAEVHRVLCLERGHMFVCGDVTMATNVLQTVQRILATEGDMELDEAGDVIGVLRDQQRYHEDIFGLTLRTQEVTSRIRTQSFSLQERQLRGAVPWAFDPPGSDTNSP
;
A
#
# COMPACT_ATOMS: atom_id res chain seq x y z
N MET A 1 -42.98 15.59 3.88
CA MET A 1 -43.50 14.45 4.66
C MET A 1 -42.31 13.58 5.03
N GLY A 2 -41.92 13.28 6.26
CA GLY A 2 -42.29 13.73 7.60
C GLY A 2 -41.06 13.52 8.51
N ASN A 3 -40.83 14.47 9.42
CA ASN A 3 -39.76 14.50 10.42
C ASN A 3 -39.98 13.47 11.54
N LEU A 4 -38.89 12.93 12.12
CA LEU A 4 -38.85 12.55 13.53
C LEU A 4 -37.52 13.00 14.15
N LYS A 5 -37.67 13.66 15.30
CA LYS A 5 -36.71 14.50 16.04
C LYS A 5 -36.06 13.75 17.20
N SER A 6 -34.82 14.15 17.50
CA SER A 6 -34.13 14.32 18.82
C SER A 6 -34.69 13.66 20.09
N VAL A 7 -33.80 13.06 20.89
CA VAL A 7 -33.61 13.37 22.33
C VAL A 7 -32.14 13.10 22.71
N ALA A 8 -31.52 14.06 23.39
CA ALA A 8 -30.20 14.00 24.02
C ALA A 8 -30.34 13.72 25.53
N GLN A 9 -29.33 13.09 26.16
CA GLN A 9 -29.00 13.23 27.59
C GLN A 9 -27.61 12.63 27.91
N GLU A 10 -26.70 13.47 28.42
CA GLU A 10 -25.39 13.19 29.05
C GLU A 10 -25.54 12.83 30.57
N PRO A 11 -24.49 12.84 31.44
CA PRO A 11 -23.21 12.09 31.54
C PRO A 11 -22.95 11.46 32.95
N GLY A 12 -21.87 10.67 33.16
CA GLY A 12 -21.29 10.41 34.51
C GLY A 12 -20.56 9.06 34.78
N PRO A 13 -19.31 9.03 35.35
CA PRO A 13 -18.47 7.85 35.72
C PRO A 13 -18.61 7.51 37.25
N PRO A 14 -17.74 6.78 38.03
CA PRO A 14 -16.70 5.72 37.87
C PRO A 14 -16.89 4.48 38.84
N CYS A 15 -15.87 3.58 38.90
CA CYS A 15 -15.47 2.63 39.99
C CYS A 15 -16.12 1.22 40.17
N GLY A 16 -15.25 0.18 40.18
CA GLY A 16 -15.24 -0.83 41.27
C GLY A 16 -15.00 -2.34 40.95
N LEU A 17 -13.86 -2.86 41.45
CA LEU A 17 -13.57 -4.24 41.95
C LEU A 17 -13.31 -5.39 40.93
N GLY A 18 -12.30 -6.27 41.04
CA GLY A 18 -11.23 -6.50 42.02
C GLY A 18 -10.61 -7.92 41.88
N LEU A 19 -9.35 -8.06 42.35
CA LEU A 19 -8.57 -9.28 42.74
C LEU A 19 -7.84 -10.08 41.62
N GLY A 20 -6.54 -10.41 41.68
CA GLY A 20 -5.47 -10.17 42.66
C GLY A 20 -4.18 -10.98 42.36
N LEU A 21 -3.02 -10.42 42.76
CA LEU A 21 -1.73 -11.02 43.18
C LEU A 21 -0.88 -11.80 42.13
N GLY A 22 0.44 -11.63 41.96
CA GLY A 22 1.48 -10.83 42.62
C GLY A 22 2.90 -11.40 42.27
N LEU A 23 3.86 -10.49 41.99
CA LEU A 23 5.33 -10.48 42.27
C LEU A 23 6.15 -11.81 42.14
N GLY A 24 7.36 -11.90 41.58
CA GLY A 24 8.39 -10.95 41.14
C GLY A 24 9.78 -11.66 41.08
N LEU A 25 10.73 -11.01 40.41
CA LEU A 25 12.20 -11.02 40.61
C LEU A 25 13.10 -12.19 40.11
N CYS A 26 14.02 -11.74 39.24
CA CYS A 26 15.42 -12.13 38.94
C CYS A 26 16.12 -13.32 39.63
N GLY A 27 16.79 -14.10 38.77
CA GLY A 27 17.75 -15.17 39.01
C GLY A 27 18.94 -14.92 39.96
N LYS A 28 19.54 -16.03 40.42
CA LYS A 28 20.91 -16.47 40.06
C LYS A 28 21.31 -17.79 40.75
N GLN A 29 22.12 -18.58 40.02
CA GLN A 29 23.14 -19.55 40.45
C GLN A 29 22.73 -20.97 40.92
N GLY A 30 23.28 -21.99 40.24
CA GLY A 30 23.28 -23.41 40.62
C GLY A 30 24.53 -23.81 41.44
N PRO A 31 25.07 -25.03 41.27
CA PRO A 31 24.46 -26.35 41.54
C PRO A 31 25.39 -27.27 42.37
N ALA A 32 24.88 -28.38 42.95
CA ALA A 32 25.65 -29.59 43.29
C ALA A 32 24.76 -30.80 43.71
N THR A 33 24.62 -31.79 42.81
CA THR A 33 24.89 -33.26 42.92
C THR A 33 24.72 -34.05 44.27
N PRO A 34 24.59 -35.42 44.25
CA PRO A 34 23.61 -36.29 43.58
C PRO A 34 23.19 -37.59 44.38
N ALA A 35 22.21 -38.34 43.85
CA ALA A 35 22.07 -39.83 43.90
C ALA A 35 21.62 -40.57 45.22
N PRO A 36 21.23 -41.87 45.19
CA PRO A 36 20.12 -42.47 44.40
C PRO A 36 19.35 -43.65 45.09
N GLU A 37 18.38 -44.21 44.34
CA GLU A 37 17.96 -45.64 44.25
C GLU A 37 16.80 -46.29 45.06
N PRO A 38 16.12 -47.31 44.46
CA PRO A 38 14.72 -47.73 44.70
C PRO A 38 14.54 -49.23 45.10
N SER A 39 13.31 -49.74 45.32
CA SER A 39 13.04 -51.19 45.20
C SER A 39 11.57 -51.61 44.97
N ARG A 40 11.40 -52.50 43.96
CA ARG A 40 10.61 -53.77 43.85
C ARG A 40 9.09 -53.79 44.13
N ALA A 41 8.24 -54.66 43.57
CA ALA A 41 8.13 -55.54 42.38
C ALA A 41 6.80 -56.36 42.55
N PRO A 42 6.20 -56.98 41.50
CA PRO A 42 4.78 -57.41 41.42
C PRO A 42 4.56 -58.94 41.24
N ALA A 43 3.29 -59.43 41.27
CA ALA A 43 2.74 -60.68 40.67
C ALA A 43 1.34 -60.98 41.30
N SER A 44 0.32 -61.64 40.71
CA SER A 44 -0.02 -62.15 39.37
C SER A 44 -1.43 -62.78 39.42
N LEU A 45 -2.03 -63.03 38.23
CA LEU A 45 -3.03 -64.05 37.86
C LEU A 45 -4.55 -63.72 37.83
N LEU A 46 -5.18 -64.31 36.80
CA LEU A 46 -6.35 -63.95 36.00
C LEU A 46 -7.57 -64.89 36.25
N PRO A 47 -8.77 -64.60 35.68
CA PRO A 47 -10.12 -65.05 36.10
C PRO A 47 -10.70 -66.20 35.23
N PRO A 48 -12.01 -66.55 35.33
CA PRO A 48 -12.97 -66.10 34.30
C PRO A 48 -14.45 -65.88 34.74
N ALA A 49 -15.24 -65.29 33.83
CA ALA A 49 -16.62 -64.75 33.89
C ALA A 49 -17.74 -65.81 33.62
N PRO A 50 -19.01 -65.49 33.23
CA PRO A 50 -19.91 -64.34 33.42
C PRO A 50 -21.39 -64.73 33.80
N GLU A 51 -22.26 -63.71 33.93
CA GLU A 51 -23.69 -63.63 33.54
C GLU A 51 -24.75 -63.23 34.60
N HIS A 52 -25.20 -61.98 34.44
CA HIS A 52 -26.55 -61.41 34.57
C HIS A 52 -27.34 -61.49 35.88
N SER A 53 -27.40 -60.35 36.61
CA SER A 53 -28.62 -59.58 36.94
C SER A 53 -28.27 -58.27 37.71
N PRO A 54 -28.96 -57.13 37.47
CA PRO A 54 -28.64 -55.78 38.00
C PRO A 54 -29.17 -55.59 39.45
N PRO A 55 -28.78 -54.58 40.28
CA PRO A 55 -28.65 -53.13 39.98
C PRO A 55 -27.53 -52.40 40.79
N SER A 56 -27.59 -51.06 40.84
CA SER A 56 -26.92 -50.09 41.75
C SER A 56 -25.75 -49.26 41.18
N SER A 57 -25.93 -47.94 41.21
CA SER A 57 -24.91 -46.91 40.91
C SER A 57 -23.68 -47.05 41.79
N PRO A 58 -22.49 -46.79 41.24
CA PRO A 58 -21.58 -45.90 41.95
C PRO A 58 -20.74 -44.97 41.05
N LEU A 59 -20.53 -43.77 41.57
CA LEU A 59 -19.32 -42.94 41.45
C LEU A 59 -19.00 -42.31 40.08
N THR A 60 -19.38 -41.03 40.01
CA THR A 60 -18.84 -39.98 39.13
C THR A 60 -17.30 -40.00 39.11
N GLN A 61 -16.72 -40.43 37.99
CA GLN A 61 -15.37 -39.99 37.60
C GLN A 61 -15.49 -38.62 36.91
N PRO A 62 -14.59 -37.65 37.18
CA PRO A 62 -14.56 -36.43 36.39
C PRO A 62 -14.15 -36.78 34.95
N PRO A 63 -14.68 -36.10 33.92
CA PRO A 63 -14.35 -36.40 32.54
C PRO A 63 -12.85 -36.19 32.33
N GLU A 64 -12.11 -37.25 31.94
CA GLU A 64 -10.72 -37.13 31.49
C GLU A 64 -10.69 -36.10 30.35
N GLY A 65 -10.01 -34.97 30.55
CA GLY A 65 -9.84 -33.96 29.50
C GLY A 65 -9.22 -34.56 28.22
N PRO A 66 -9.45 -33.95 27.05
CA PRO A 66 -8.99 -34.51 25.78
C PRO A 66 -7.46 -34.65 25.79
N LYS A 67 -6.98 -35.91 25.78
CA LYS A 67 -5.55 -36.23 25.65
C LYS A 67 -5.12 -35.95 24.21
N PHE A 68 -4.48 -34.80 23.98
CA PHE A 68 -3.91 -34.44 22.68
C PHE A 68 -2.75 -35.38 22.29
N PRO A 69 -2.61 -35.77 21.01
CA PRO A 69 -1.50 -36.58 20.54
C PRO A 69 -0.15 -35.96 20.89
N ARG A 70 0.68 -36.70 21.62
CA ARG A 70 2.07 -36.35 21.91
C ARG A 70 2.94 -36.70 20.71
N VAL A 71 3.61 -35.72 20.13
CA VAL A 71 4.59 -35.91 19.05
C VAL A 71 5.99 -35.51 19.53
N LYS A 72 6.97 -36.35 19.24
CA LYS A 72 8.37 -36.17 19.59
C LYS A 72 9.22 -35.95 18.33
N ASN A 73 10.14 -34.99 18.40
CA ASN A 73 11.25 -34.93 17.48
C ASN A 73 12.40 -35.80 18.03
N TRP A 74 12.78 -36.83 17.29
CA TRP A 74 13.81 -37.80 17.70
C TRP A 74 15.24 -37.29 17.52
N GLU A 75 15.45 -36.24 16.74
CA GLU A 75 16.76 -35.61 16.52
C GLU A 75 17.12 -34.63 17.64
N VAL A 76 16.21 -33.71 17.98
CA VAL A 76 16.43 -32.68 19.03
C VAL A 76 15.81 -33.02 20.38
N GLY A 77 15.02 -34.09 20.47
CA GLY A 77 14.36 -34.54 21.71
C GLY A 77 13.15 -33.70 22.15
N SER A 78 12.77 -32.69 21.39
CA SER A 78 11.62 -31.83 21.71
C SER A 78 10.31 -32.61 21.66
N ILE A 79 9.40 -32.29 22.59
CA ILE A 79 8.07 -32.90 22.66
C ILE A 79 7.05 -31.78 22.53
N THR A 80 6.07 -31.98 21.66
CA THR A 80 4.92 -31.08 21.53
C THR A 80 3.63 -31.91 21.57
N TYR A 81 2.51 -31.24 21.85
CA TYR A 81 1.18 -31.85 21.84
C TYR A 81 0.40 -31.22 20.70
N ASP A 82 -0.08 -32.02 19.76
CA ASP A 82 -0.88 -31.52 18.63
C ASP A 82 -2.32 -31.27 19.10
N THR A 83 -2.56 -30.05 19.56
CA THR A 83 -3.87 -29.60 20.03
C THR A 83 -4.85 -29.32 18.88
N LEU A 84 -4.33 -29.06 17.68
CA LEU A 84 -5.12 -28.77 16.49
C LEU A 84 -5.89 -30.01 15.99
N SER A 85 -5.35 -31.21 16.24
CA SER A 85 -6.00 -32.48 15.92
C SER A 85 -7.41 -32.65 16.51
N ALA A 86 -7.72 -31.95 17.61
CA ALA A 86 -9.06 -31.94 18.21
C ALA A 86 -10.12 -31.27 17.32
N GLN A 87 -9.72 -30.46 16.34
CA GLN A 87 -10.61 -29.84 15.35
C GLN A 87 -10.86 -30.72 14.12
N ALA A 88 -10.25 -31.91 14.05
CA ALA A 88 -10.40 -32.80 12.91
C ALA A 88 -11.84 -33.36 12.83
N GLN A 89 -12.44 -33.29 11.64
CA GLN A 89 -13.82 -33.74 11.41
C GLN A 89 -13.99 -35.28 11.41
N GLN A 90 -12.91 -36.04 11.57
CA GLN A 90 -12.92 -37.50 11.48
C GLN A 90 -11.95 -38.14 12.47
N ASP A 91 -12.39 -39.22 13.12
CA ASP A 91 -11.49 -40.15 13.79
C ASP A 91 -10.38 -40.56 12.80
N GLY A 92 -9.14 -40.36 13.24
CA GLY A 92 -7.94 -40.61 12.44
C GLY A 92 -7.97 -41.97 11.73
N PRO A 93 -7.11 -42.17 10.72
CA PRO A 93 -7.11 -43.42 9.97
C PRO A 93 -6.88 -44.64 10.89
N CYS A 94 -6.17 -44.48 12.00
CA CYS A 94 -5.83 -45.58 12.90
C CYS A 94 -6.98 -45.98 13.83
N THR A 95 -7.09 -47.28 14.09
CA THR A 95 -7.91 -47.87 15.17
C THR A 95 -6.97 -48.38 16.26
N PRO A 96 -7.45 -48.61 17.50
CA PRO A 96 -6.63 -49.24 18.56
C PRO A 96 -6.00 -50.58 18.17
N ARG A 97 -6.55 -51.29 17.16
CA ARG A 97 -6.05 -52.58 16.68
C ARG A 97 -5.17 -52.49 15.45
N ARG A 98 -5.21 -51.39 14.69
CA ARG A 98 -4.53 -51.27 13.39
C ARG A 98 -4.25 -49.82 13.04
N CYS A 99 -2.98 -49.51 12.78
CA CYS A 99 -2.59 -48.28 12.11
C CYS A 99 -3.01 -48.36 10.64
N LEU A 100 -3.95 -47.51 10.19
CA LEU A 100 -4.23 -47.35 8.75
C LEU A 100 -3.41 -46.19 8.14
N GLY A 101 -2.63 -45.47 8.94
CA GLY A 101 -1.74 -44.41 8.47
C GLY A 101 -0.59 -44.93 7.59
N SER A 102 -0.27 -46.24 7.65
CA SER A 102 0.74 -46.86 6.77
C SER A 102 0.23 -47.17 5.37
N LEU A 103 -1.08 -47.00 5.09
CA LEU A 103 -1.60 -47.14 3.74
C LEU A 103 -1.22 -45.90 2.92
N VAL A 104 -0.70 -46.10 1.70
CA VAL A 104 -0.42 -44.99 0.77
C VAL A 104 -1.71 -44.33 0.29
N PHE A 105 -2.82 -45.08 0.21
CA PHE A 105 -4.15 -44.56 -0.12
C PHE A 105 -5.26 -45.22 0.73
N PRO A 106 -5.42 -44.84 2.01
CA PRO A 106 -6.49 -45.36 2.85
C PRO A 106 -7.83 -45.06 2.21
N ARG A 107 -8.77 -46.02 2.22
CA ARG A 107 -10.13 -45.83 1.68
C ARG A 107 -10.82 -44.58 2.26
N LYS A 108 -10.46 -44.16 3.48
CA LYS A 108 -10.96 -42.94 4.12
C LYS A 108 -10.50 -41.64 3.41
N LEU A 109 -9.40 -41.66 2.66
CA LEU A 109 -8.93 -40.50 1.85
C LEU A 109 -9.72 -40.31 0.56
N GLN A 110 -10.30 -41.40 0.04
CA GLN A 110 -11.24 -41.33 -1.07
C GLN A 110 -12.56 -40.83 -0.48
N GLY A 111 -12.95 -39.60 -0.80
CA GLY A 111 -14.27 -39.13 -0.46
C GLY A 111 -15.28 -40.12 -1.03
N ARG A 112 -16.18 -40.68 -0.21
CA ARG A 112 -17.36 -41.34 -0.76
C ARG A 112 -18.04 -40.30 -1.65
N PRO A 113 -18.34 -40.60 -2.92
CA PRO A 113 -19.13 -39.69 -3.73
C PRO A 113 -20.45 -39.48 -3.00
N SER A 114 -20.62 -38.30 -2.40
CA SER A 114 -21.87 -37.96 -1.75
C SER A 114 -22.93 -37.94 -2.86
N PRO A 115 -24.06 -38.65 -2.73
CA PRO A 115 -25.09 -38.72 -3.79
C PRO A 115 -25.75 -37.36 -4.06
N GLY A 116 -25.43 -36.34 -3.27
CA GLY A 116 -25.81 -34.96 -3.41
C GLY A 116 -25.07 -34.10 -2.37
N PRO A 117 -25.33 -32.78 -2.34
CA PRO A 117 -24.80 -31.88 -1.32
C PRO A 117 -25.22 -32.31 0.10
N PRO A 118 -24.48 -31.89 1.15
CA PRO A 118 -24.83 -32.21 2.53
C PRO A 118 -26.24 -31.71 2.89
N ALA A 119 -26.88 -32.36 3.88
CA ALA A 119 -28.17 -31.92 4.40
C ALA A 119 -28.07 -30.45 4.86
N PRO A 120 -29.12 -29.62 4.67
CA PRO A 120 -29.05 -28.17 4.96
C PRO A 120 -28.54 -27.83 6.35
N GLU A 121 -28.91 -28.62 7.36
CA GLU A 121 -28.46 -28.46 8.76
C GLU A 121 -26.94 -28.66 8.93
N GLN A 122 -26.39 -29.69 8.27
CA GLN A 122 -24.96 -29.97 8.28
C GLN A 122 -24.18 -28.90 7.50
N LEU A 123 -24.71 -28.49 6.34
CA LEU A 123 -24.13 -27.41 5.54
C LEU A 123 -24.04 -26.12 6.35
N LEU A 124 -25.12 -25.77 7.04
CA LEU A 124 -25.22 -24.53 7.80
C LEU A 124 -24.27 -24.52 9.00
N SER A 125 -24.06 -25.66 9.68
CA SER A 125 -23.02 -25.80 10.71
C SER A 125 -21.63 -25.55 10.14
N GLN A 126 -21.29 -26.19 9.02
CA GLN A 126 -19.97 -26.07 8.39
C GLN A 126 -19.73 -24.65 7.85
N ALA A 127 -20.78 -24.02 7.31
CA ALA A 127 -20.75 -22.65 6.84
C ALA A 127 -20.49 -21.67 8.01
N ARG A 128 -21.21 -21.81 9.13
CA ARG A 128 -20.98 -20.99 10.34
C ARG A 128 -19.55 -21.13 10.85
N ASP A 129 -19.04 -22.35 10.97
CA ASP A 129 -17.66 -22.60 11.42
C ASP A 129 -16.63 -21.92 10.50
N PHE A 130 -16.83 -22.02 9.19
CA PHE A 130 -15.94 -21.40 8.21
C PHE A 130 -16.01 -19.86 8.24
N ILE A 131 -17.20 -19.27 8.30
CA ILE A 131 -17.38 -17.82 8.36
C ILE A 131 -16.76 -17.27 9.66
N ASN A 132 -16.95 -17.95 10.79
CA ASN A 132 -16.29 -17.60 12.05
C ASN A 132 -14.75 -17.63 11.93
N GLN A 133 -14.19 -18.65 11.27
CA GLN A 133 -12.74 -18.71 11.01
C GLN A 133 -12.26 -17.54 10.14
N TYR A 134 -12.99 -17.22 9.07
CA TYR A 134 -12.65 -16.09 8.19
C TYR A 134 -12.65 -14.77 8.96
N TYR A 135 -13.73 -14.44 9.68
CA TYR A 135 -13.81 -13.19 10.43
C TYR A 135 -12.83 -13.11 11.60
N SER A 136 -12.45 -14.25 12.20
CA SER A 136 -11.37 -14.32 13.19
C SER A 136 -10.02 -14.01 12.57
N SER A 137 -9.75 -14.51 11.36
CA SER A 137 -8.47 -14.28 10.68
C SER A 137 -8.21 -12.81 10.36
N ILE A 138 -9.28 -12.05 10.06
CA ILE A 138 -9.22 -10.61 9.79
C ILE A 138 -9.50 -9.75 11.04
N LYS A 139 -9.48 -10.36 12.24
CA LYS A 139 -9.71 -9.69 13.55
C LYS A 139 -11.03 -8.93 13.64
N ARG A 140 -12.11 -9.43 13.03
CA ARG A 140 -13.46 -8.84 13.02
C ARG A 140 -14.56 -9.75 13.56
N SER A 141 -14.18 -10.79 14.30
CA SER A 141 -15.14 -11.63 15.02
C SER A 141 -16.01 -10.77 15.95
N GLY A 142 -17.32 -11.03 15.93
CA GLY A 142 -18.32 -10.28 16.70
C GLY A 142 -18.67 -8.89 16.15
N SER A 143 -18.13 -8.47 15.00
CA SER A 143 -18.55 -7.19 14.38
C SER A 143 -19.94 -7.29 13.74
N GLN A 144 -20.64 -6.16 13.55
CA GLN A 144 -21.95 -6.14 12.89
C GLN A 144 -21.93 -6.79 11.49
N ALA A 145 -20.85 -6.57 10.74
CA ALA A 145 -20.66 -7.19 9.42
C ALA A 145 -20.47 -8.71 9.50
N HIS A 146 -19.98 -9.24 10.62
CA HIS A 146 -19.87 -10.68 10.87
C HIS A 146 -21.24 -11.31 11.12
N GLU A 147 -22.02 -10.71 12.03
CA GLU A 147 -23.36 -11.19 12.37
C GLU A 147 -24.31 -11.14 11.17
N GLN A 148 -24.28 -10.04 10.41
CA GLN A 148 -25.07 -9.90 9.18
C GLN A 148 -24.71 -10.97 8.16
N ARG A 149 -23.42 -11.29 7.98
CA ARG A 149 -23.00 -12.31 7.02
C ARG A 149 -23.48 -13.70 7.42
N LEU A 150 -23.44 -14.04 8.71
CA LEU A 150 -24.01 -15.30 9.21
C LEU A 150 -25.51 -15.40 8.90
N GLN A 151 -26.27 -14.33 9.14
CA GLN A 151 -27.71 -14.28 8.83
C GLN A 151 -27.99 -14.42 7.32
N GLU A 152 -27.20 -13.76 6.46
CA GLU A 152 -27.31 -13.90 5.01
C GLU A 152 -27.10 -15.35 4.55
N VAL A 153 -26.06 -16.01 5.07
CA VAL A 153 -25.76 -17.42 4.75
C VAL A 153 -26.90 -18.34 5.20
N GLU A 154 -27.44 -18.13 6.41
CA GLU A 154 -28.60 -18.88 6.90
C GLU A 154 -29.83 -18.71 6.01
N ALA A 155 -30.10 -17.48 5.58
CA ALA A 155 -31.21 -17.17 4.68
C ALA A 155 -31.02 -17.79 3.28
N GLU A 156 -29.80 -17.75 2.71
CA GLU A 156 -29.48 -18.37 1.41
C GLU A 156 -29.67 -19.89 1.46
N VAL A 157 -29.16 -20.55 2.51
CA VAL A 157 -29.32 -22.01 2.69
C VAL A 157 -30.78 -22.38 2.84
N ALA A 158 -31.56 -21.63 3.60
CA ALA A 158 -32.99 -21.88 3.75
C ALA A 158 -33.76 -21.70 2.42
N ALA A 159 -33.38 -20.70 1.61
CA ALA A 159 -34.07 -20.39 0.36
C ALA A 159 -33.70 -21.33 -0.81
N THR A 160 -32.45 -21.79 -0.87
CA THR A 160 -31.91 -22.49 -2.07
C THR A 160 -31.34 -23.87 -1.78
N GLY A 161 -31.23 -24.27 -0.51
CA GLY A 161 -30.53 -25.48 -0.07
C GLY A 161 -29.00 -25.36 -0.09
N THR A 162 -28.45 -24.19 -0.44
CA THR A 162 -27.01 -23.91 -0.50
C THR A 162 -26.72 -22.42 -0.26
N TYR A 163 -25.46 -22.01 -0.31
CA TYR A 163 -25.07 -20.60 -0.24
C TYR A 163 -23.88 -20.32 -1.17
N GLN A 164 -23.56 -19.05 -1.36
CA GLN A 164 -22.41 -18.62 -2.16
C GLN A 164 -21.35 -17.96 -1.29
N LEU A 165 -20.09 -18.37 -1.46
CA LEU A 165 -18.95 -17.65 -0.87
C LEU A 165 -18.72 -16.31 -1.56
N ARG A 166 -18.40 -15.28 -0.79
CA ARG A 166 -17.83 -14.03 -1.32
C ARG A 166 -16.43 -14.30 -1.88
N GLU A 167 -15.93 -13.41 -2.74
CA GLU A 167 -14.59 -13.55 -3.35
C GLU A 167 -13.49 -13.68 -2.28
N SER A 168 -13.51 -12.84 -1.24
CA SER A 168 -12.55 -12.89 -0.14
C SER A 168 -12.64 -14.17 0.69
N GLU A 169 -13.86 -14.67 0.91
CA GLU A 169 -14.14 -15.94 1.58
C GLU A 169 -13.58 -17.11 0.77
N LEU A 170 -13.79 -17.13 -0.55
CA LEU A 170 -13.23 -18.15 -1.45
C LEU A 170 -11.70 -18.14 -1.43
N VAL A 171 -11.08 -16.96 -1.49
CA VAL A 171 -9.61 -16.81 -1.44
C VAL A 171 -9.06 -17.33 -0.11
N PHE A 172 -9.67 -16.95 1.01
CA PHE A 172 -9.31 -17.45 2.34
C PHE A 172 -9.45 -18.97 2.41
N GLY A 173 -10.59 -19.51 1.97
CA GLY A 173 -10.87 -20.94 2.00
C GLY A 173 -9.89 -21.78 1.17
N ALA A 174 -9.57 -21.35 -0.06
CA ALA A 174 -8.61 -22.04 -0.92
C ALA A 174 -7.18 -22.02 -0.34
N LYS A 175 -6.74 -20.88 0.20
CA LYS A 175 -5.45 -20.75 0.90
C LYS A 175 -5.38 -21.64 2.14
N GLN A 176 -6.45 -21.65 2.93
CA GLN A 176 -6.57 -22.44 4.14
C GLN A 176 -6.60 -23.94 3.83
N ALA A 177 -7.26 -24.36 2.74
CA ALA A 177 -7.24 -25.74 2.27
C ALA A 177 -5.82 -26.23 1.92
N TRP A 178 -5.00 -25.39 1.28
CA TRP A 178 -3.60 -25.73 1.01
C TRP A 178 -2.75 -25.75 2.29
N ARG A 179 -2.95 -24.79 3.19
CA ARG A 179 -2.33 -24.78 4.53
C ARG A 179 -2.64 -26.04 5.33
N ASN A 180 -3.83 -26.61 5.14
CA ASN A 180 -4.30 -27.83 5.80
C ASN A 180 -3.89 -29.14 5.08
N ALA A 181 -3.31 -29.10 3.87
CA ALA A 181 -3.17 -30.27 3.00
C ALA A 181 -2.06 -31.25 3.47
N PRO A 182 -2.37 -32.41 4.09
CA PRO A 182 -1.39 -33.21 4.85
C PRO A 182 -0.26 -33.83 4.00
N ARG A 183 -0.43 -33.89 2.67
CA ARG A 183 0.49 -34.51 1.70
C ARG A 183 1.32 -33.53 0.87
N CYS A 184 1.32 -32.23 1.21
CA CYS A 184 2.14 -31.25 0.51
C CYS A 184 3.34 -30.84 1.39
N VAL A 185 4.56 -31.03 0.89
CA VAL A 185 5.78 -30.56 1.57
C VAL A 185 6.01 -29.05 1.38
N GLY A 186 5.58 -28.49 0.25
CA GLY A 186 5.77 -27.08 -0.11
C GLY A 186 4.80 -26.07 0.54
N ARG A 187 4.18 -26.42 1.68
CA ARG A 187 3.09 -25.62 2.28
C ARG A 187 3.51 -24.26 2.82
N ILE A 188 4.79 -23.98 3.05
CA ILE A 188 5.21 -22.69 3.63
C ILE A 188 4.74 -21.47 2.79
N GLN A 189 4.51 -21.68 1.50
CA GLN A 189 4.11 -20.64 0.55
C GLN A 189 2.58 -20.49 0.42
N TRP A 190 1.79 -21.13 1.29
CA TRP A 190 0.32 -21.15 1.24
C TRP A 190 -0.30 -19.75 1.15
N GLY A 191 0.29 -18.76 1.83
CA GLY A 191 -0.16 -17.37 1.81
C GLY A 191 -0.03 -16.67 0.44
N LYS A 192 0.86 -17.17 -0.43
CA LYS A 192 1.14 -16.63 -1.78
C LYS A 192 0.31 -17.26 -2.90
N LEU A 193 -0.63 -18.17 -2.58
CA LEU A 193 -1.49 -18.81 -3.58
C LEU A 193 -2.34 -17.77 -4.32
N GLN A 194 -2.21 -17.71 -5.65
CA GLN A 194 -3.14 -16.98 -6.49
C GLN A 194 -4.41 -17.81 -6.70
N VAL A 195 -5.56 -17.21 -6.42
CA VAL A 195 -6.88 -17.84 -6.63
C VAL A 195 -7.54 -17.19 -7.83
N PHE A 196 -7.93 -17.98 -8.83
CA PHE A 196 -8.77 -17.56 -9.94
C PHE A 196 -10.20 -18.04 -9.68
N ASP A 197 -11.11 -17.11 -9.43
CA ASP A 197 -12.54 -17.40 -9.27
C ASP A 197 -13.17 -17.58 -10.67
N ALA A 198 -13.41 -18.84 -11.05
CA ALA A 198 -14.04 -19.24 -12.31
C ALA A 198 -15.43 -19.85 -12.06
N ARG A 199 -16.08 -19.52 -10.93
CA ARG A 199 -17.41 -20.02 -10.57
C ARG A 199 -18.53 -19.51 -11.49
N ASP A 200 -18.23 -18.60 -12.42
CA ASP A 200 -19.14 -18.14 -13.46
C ASP A 200 -19.07 -18.96 -14.76
N CYS A 201 -18.14 -19.92 -14.86
CA CYS A 201 -17.95 -20.79 -16.02
C CYS A 201 -19.22 -21.60 -16.36
N ARG A 202 -19.59 -21.63 -17.64
CA ARG A 202 -20.85 -22.23 -18.14
C ARG A 202 -20.67 -23.42 -19.08
N SER A 203 -19.51 -23.59 -19.69
CA SER A 203 -19.27 -24.64 -20.69
C SER A 203 -17.86 -25.25 -20.60
N ALA A 204 -17.65 -26.42 -21.21
CA ALA A 204 -16.33 -27.06 -21.28
C ALA A 204 -15.32 -26.20 -22.08
N GLN A 205 -15.78 -25.42 -23.06
CA GLN A 205 -14.96 -24.48 -23.84
C GLN A 205 -14.45 -23.30 -22.99
N GLU A 206 -15.31 -22.73 -22.13
CA GLU A 206 -14.91 -21.72 -21.16
C GLU A 206 -13.95 -22.31 -20.11
N MET A 207 -14.25 -23.52 -19.64
CA MET A 207 -13.40 -24.26 -18.71
C MET A 207 -11.98 -24.44 -19.27
N PHE A 208 -11.86 -24.86 -20.53
CA PHE A 208 -10.59 -24.97 -21.23
C PHE A 208 -9.83 -23.64 -21.29
N THR A 209 -10.54 -22.54 -21.53
CA THR A 209 -9.95 -21.19 -21.57
C THR A 209 -9.36 -20.79 -20.22
N TYR A 210 -10.11 -21.02 -19.14
CA TYR A 210 -9.62 -20.79 -17.77
C TYR A 210 -8.40 -21.66 -17.42
N ILE A 211 -8.37 -22.91 -17.89
CA ILE A 211 -7.24 -23.83 -17.73
C ILE A 211 -6.00 -23.33 -18.49
N CYS A 212 -6.14 -22.89 -19.74
CA CYS A 212 -5.03 -22.29 -20.48
C CYS A 212 -4.45 -21.06 -19.78
N ASN A 213 -5.32 -20.20 -19.22
CA ASN A 213 -4.90 -19.04 -18.43
C ASN A 213 -4.15 -19.44 -17.15
N HIS A 214 -4.63 -20.47 -16.45
CA HIS A 214 -3.95 -21.05 -15.29
C HIS A 214 -2.54 -21.49 -15.66
N ILE A 215 -2.38 -22.30 -16.73
CA ILE A 215 -1.08 -22.81 -17.17
C ILE A 215 -0.15 -21.65 -17.54
N LYS A 216 -0.64 -20.67 -18.30
CA LYS A 216 0.15 -19.50 -18.70
C LYS A 216 0.65 -18.69 -17.50
N TYR A 217 -0.24 -18.39 -16.54
CA TYR A 217 0.11 -17.65 -15.33
C TYR A 217 1.08 -18.44 -14.45
N ALA A 218 0.79 -19.71 -14.21
CA ALA A 218 1.55 -20.53 -13.28
C ALA A 218 2.92 -20.89 -13.84
N THR A 219 3.06 -21.14 -15.15
CA THR A 219 4.35 -21.43 -15.79
C THR A 219 5.28 -20.23 -15.80
N ASN A 220 4.76 -19.00 -16.01
CA ASN A 220 5.51 -17.74 -15.90
C ASN A 220 6.95 -17.80 -16.47
N ARG A 221 7.09 -18.32 -17.70
CA ARG A 221 8.39 -18.49 -18.42
C ARG A 221 9.47 -19.24 -17.61
N GLY A 222 9.06 -20.20 -16.79
CA GLY A 222 9.94 -21.03 -15.95
C GLY A 222 9.96 -20.63 -14.48
N ASN A 223 9.66 -19.37 -14.14
CA ASN A 223 9.60 -18.92 -12.75
C ASN A 223 8.23 -19.25 -12.13
N LEU A 224 8.01 -20.53 -11.82
CA LEU A 224 6.71 -21.09 -11.48
C LEU A 224 6.02 -20.37 -10.30
N ARG A 225 4.71 -20.13 -10.44
CA ARG A 225 3.85 -19.49 -9.42
C ARG A 225 2.78 -20.46 -8.94
N SER A 226 2.50 -20.45 -7.64
CA SER A 226 1.40 -21.23 -7.08
C SER A 226 0.05 -20.62 -7.45
N ALA A 227 -0.82 -21.42 -8.07
CA ALA A 227 -2.13 -20.97 -8.52
C ALA A 227 -3.20 -22.03 -8.27
N ILE A 228 -4.44 -21.60 -8.11
CA ILE A 228 -5.62 -22.46 -8.12
C ILE A 228 -6.72 -21.78 -8.93
N THR A 229 -7.43 -22.53 -9.77
CA THR A 229 -8.64 -22.04 -10.45
C THR A 229 -9.84 -22.79 -9.92
N VAL A 230 -10.82 -22.10 -9.36
CA VAL A 230 -11.99 -22.73 -8.74
C VAL A 230 -13.20 -22.60 -9.66
N PHE A 231 -13.64 -23.71 -10.25
CA PHE A 231 -14.85 -23.79 -11.08
C PHE A 231 -16.11 -23.89 -10.20
N PRO A 232 -17.34 -23.83 -10.77
CA PRO A 232 -18.57 -23.79 -9.98
C PRO A 232 -18.69 -24.95 -8.98
N GLN A 233 -19.29 -24.66 -7.83
CA GLN A 233 -19.59 -25.66 -6.81
C GLN A 233 -20.61 -26.69 -7.34
N ARG A 234 -20.60 -27.87 -6.74
CA ARG A 234 -21.64 -28.87 -6.90
C ARG A 234 -22.98 -28.30 -6.43
N CYS A 235 -24.01 -28.45 -7.25
CA CYS A 235 -25.38 -28.03 -6.94
C CYS A 235 -26.32 -29.24 -6.92
N PRO A 236 -27.33 -29.27 -6.04
CA PRO A 236 -28.31 -30.34 -6.04
C PRO A 236 -29.04 -30.44 -7.40
N GLY A 237 -29.16 -31.65 -7.94
CA GLY A 237 -29.91 -31.94 -9.17
C GLY A 237 -29.19 -31.62 -10.49
N ARG A 238 -27.93 -31.18 -10.44
CA ARG A 238 -27.12 -30.83 -11.61
C ARG A 238 -25.82 -31.63 -11.61
N GLY A 239 -25.30 -32.04 -12.77
CA GLY A 239 -23.97 -32.62 -12.89
C GLY A 239 -22.85 -31.68 -12.41
N ASP A 240 -21.62 -32.21 -12.33
CA ASP A 240 -20.44 -31.44 -11.91
C ASP A 240 -19.61 -30.99 -13.12
N PHE A 241 -18.90 -29.87 -12.98
CA PHE A 241 -17.72 -29.62 -13.81
C PHE A 241 -16.61 -30.60 -13.41
N ARG A 242 -16.05 -31.34 -14.37
CA ARG A 242 -14.98 -32.33 -14.11
C ARG A 242 -13.84 -32.20 -15.11
N ILE A 243 -12.61 -32.27 -14.59
CA ILE A 243 -11.40 -32.50 -15.37
C ILE A 243 -11.05 -33.98 -15.19
N TRP A 244 -11.09 -34.75 -16.28
CA TRP A 244 -10.87 -36.19 -16.19
C TRP A 244 -9.39 -36.52 -15.97
N ASN A 245 -8.49 -35.72 -16.52
CA ASN A 245 -7.05 -35.87 -16.32
C ASN A 245 -6.67 -35.61 -14.85
N SER A 246 -5.72 -36.40 -14.31
CA SER A 246 -5.24 -36.23 -12.94
C SER A 246 -4.42 -34.97 -12.73
N GLN A 247 -3.75 -34.50 -13.79
CA GLN A 247 -3.06 -33.22 -13.85
C GLN A 247 -3.36 -32.56 -15.19
N LEU A 248 -3.25 -31.23 -15.26
CA LEU A 248 -3.47 -30.47 -16.50
C LEU A 248 -2.47 -30.83 -17.59
N VAL A 249 -1.23 -31.18 -17.24
CA VAL A 249 -0.23 -31.67 -18.18
C VAL A 249 0.19 -33.07 -17.73
N ARG A 250 0.12 -34.04 -18.64
CA ARG A 250 0.54 -35.43 -18.45
C ARG A 250 1.04 -35.99 -19.77
N TYR A 251 1.92 -36.99 -19.70
CA TYR A 251 2.32 -37.77 -20.86
C TYR A 251 1.41 -39.00 -21.05
N ALA A 252 1.17 -39.39 -22.30
CA ALA A 252 0.37 -40.54 -22.65
C ALA A 252 1.07 -41.86 -22.29
N GLY A 253 0.28 -42.93 -22.13
CA GLY A 253 0.76 -44.29 -21.91
C GLY A 253 0.11 -45.25 -22.89
N TYR A 254 0.91 -45.89 -23.74
CA TYR A 254 0.46 -46.79 -24.79
C TYR A 254 0.79 -48.24 -24.45
N ARG A 255 -0.24 -49.05 -24.18
CA ARG A 255 -0.09 -50.50 -23.99
C ARG A 255 0.39 -51.14 -25.29
N GLN A 256 1.52 -51.84 -25.22
CA GLN A 256 2.10 -52.59 -26.33
C GLN A 256 1.53 -54.02 -26.38
N GLN A 257 1.77 -54.71 -27.49
CA GLN A 257 1.28 -56.08 -27.70
C GLN A 257 1.87 -57.10 -26.71
N ASP A 258 3.09 -56.86 -26.22
CA ASP A 258 3.79 -57.71 -25.24
C ASP A 258 3.38 -57.43 -23.78
N GLY A 259 2.45 -56.49 -23.56
CA GLY A 259 2.00 -56.06 -22.23
C GLY A 259 2.84 -54.95 -21.60
N SER A 260 3.99 -54.57 -22.20
CA SER A 260 4.73 -53.39 -21.79
C SER A 260 3.96 -52.11 -22.10
N VAL A 261 4.38 -50.98 -21.51
CA VAL A 261 3.77 -49.68 -21.78
C VAL A 261 4.84 -48.71 -22.27
N ARG A 262 4.60 -48.11 -23.43
CA ARG A 262 5.40 -47.00 -23.94
C ARG A 262 4.82 -45.68 -23.43
N GLY A 263 5.62 -44.89 -22.73
CA GLY A 263 5.16 -43.63 -22.12
C GLY A 263 4.94 -43.77 -20.62
N ASP A 264 3.89 -43.15 -20.08
CA ASP A 264 3.59 -43.20 -18.64
C ASP A 264 2.53 -44.28 -18.31
N PRO A 265 2.88 -45.40 -17.65
CA PRO A 265 1.93 -46.44 -17.26
C PRO A 265 0.76 -45.94 -16.40
N ALA A 266 0.95 -44.85 -15.64
CA ALA A 266 -0.12 -44.29 -14.81
C ALA A 266 -1.27 -43.68 -15.64
N ASN A 267 -1.06 -43.38 -16.92
CA ASN A 267 -2.03 -42.69 -17.76
C ASN A 267 -2.62 -43.57 -18.88
N VAL A 268 -2.42 -44.90 -18.86
CA VAL A 268 -2.93 -45.81 -19.92
C VAL A 268 -4.44 -45.72 -20.09
N GLU A 269 -5.22 -45.82 -19.00
CA GLU A 269 -6.70 -45.77 -19.08
C GLU A 269 -7.20 -44.45 -19.71
N ILE A 270 -6.67 -43.30 -19.26
CA ILE A 270 -7.07 -41.99 -19.81
C ILE A 270 -6.57 -41.80 -21.24
N THR A 271 -5.42 -42.38 -21.60
CA THR A 271 -4.89 -42.40 -22.97
C THR A 271 -5.86 -43.11 -23.91
N GLU A 272 -6.34 -44.30 -23.52
CA GLU A 272 -7.33 -45.07 -24.27
C GLU A 272 -8.65 -44.29 -24.41
N LEU A 273 -9.11 -43.62 -23.34
CA LEU A 273 -10.29 -42.75 -23.39
C LEU A 273 -10.11 -41.58 -24.37
N CYS A 274 -8.95 -40.91 -24.36
CA CYS A 274 -8.66 -39.83 -25.31
C CYS A 274 -8.69 -40.33 -26.77
N ILE A 275 -8.14 -41.51 -27.03
CA ILE A 275 -8.18 -42.14 -28.36
C ILE A 275 -9.64 -42.46 -28.77
N GLN A 276 -10.44 -43.00 -27.85
CA GLN A 276 -11.87 -43.26 -28.07
C GLN A 276 -12.67 -41.96 -28.36
N HIS A 277 -12.25 -40.83 -27.79
CA HIS A 277 -12.83 -39.50 -28.04
C HIS A 277 -12.21 -38.77 -29.24
N GLY A 278 -11.45 -39.49 -30.09
CA GLY A 278 -11.01 -39.01 -31.40
C GLY A 278 -9.61 -38.40 -31.45
N TRP A 279 -8.82 -38.50 -30.38
CA TRP A 279 -7.40 -38.13 -30.42
C TRP A 279 -6.58 -39.12 -31.25
N THR A 280 -5.79 -38.59 -32.19
CA THR A 280 -4.82 -39.40 -32.94
C THR A 280 -3.46 -39.31 -32.25
N PRO A 281 -2.94 -40.40 -31.66
CA PRO A 281 -1.70 -40.38 -30.89
C PRO A 281 -0.46 -40.24 -31.79
N GLY A 282 0.59 -39.60 -31.28
CA GLY A 282 1.91 -39.55 -31.93
C GLY A 282 2.73 -40.83 -31.73
N ASN A 283 2.37 -41.63 -30.73
CA ASN A 283 3.07 -42.84 -30.27
C ASN A 283 4.49 -42.59 -29.70
N GLY A 284 4.78 -41.36 -29.25
CA GLY A 284 6.03 -40.98 -28.57
C GLY A 284 6.01 -41.24 -27.06
N ARG A 285 7.20 -41.41 -26.46
CA ARG A 285 7.36 -41.67 -25.01
C ARG A 285 6.90 -40.49 -24.12
N PHE A 286 6.85 -39.29 -24.69
CA PHE A 286 6.53 -38.04 -24.00
C PHE A 286 5.44 -37.25 -24.76
N ASP A 287 4.50 -37.94 -25.40
CA ASP A 287 3.35 -37.29 -26.04
C ASP A 287 2.45 -36.66 -24.96
N VAL A 288 2.18 -35.36 -25.07
CA VAL A 288 1.29 -34.65 -24.14
C VAL A 288 -0.16 -35.10 -24.38
N LEU A 289 -0.84 -35.54 -23.33
CA LEU A 289 -2.25 -35.93 -23.39
C LEU A 289 -3.16 -34.71 -23.61
N PRO A 290 -4.22 -34.84 -24.43
CA PRO A 290 -5.30 -33.86 -24.43
C PRO A 290 -6.07 -33.91 -23.11
N LEU A 291 -6.82 -32.84 -22.85
CA LEU A 291 -7.72 -32.73 -21.72
C LEU A 291 -9.12 -33.22 -22.10
N LEU A 292 -9.69 -34.11 -21.29
CA LEU A 292 -11.11 -34.45 -21.33
C LEU A 292 -11.83 -33.62 -20.26
N LEU A 293 -12.63 -32.65 -20.71
CA LEU A 293 -13.35 -31.69 -19.87
C LEU A 293 -14.84 -31.91 -19.97
N GLN A 294 -15.52 -31.92 -18.84
CA GLN A 294 -16.95 -32.17 -18.75
C GLN A 294 -17.64 -30.98 -18.08
N ALA A 295 -18.62 -30.41 -18.76
CA ALA A 295 -19.59 -29.50 -18.17
C ALA A 295 -20.75 -30.30 -17.54
N PRO A 296 -21.50 -29.70 -16.61
CA PRO A 296 -22.65 -30.36 -15.99
C PRO A 296 -23.64 -30.88 -17.02
N ASP A 297 -24.05 -32.14 -16.86
CA ASP A 297 -25.07 -32.83 -17.67
C ASP A 297 -24.67 -33.07 -19.15
N ASP A 298 -23.47 -32.64 -19.56
CA ASP A 298 -22.90 -32.86 -20.89
C ASP A 298 -21.91 -34.06 -20.91
N PRO A 299 -21.71 -34.72 -22.07
CA PRO A 299 -20.61 -35.67 -22.25
C PRO A 299 -19.25 -34.95 -22.24
N PRO A 300 -18.14 -35.64 -21.90
CA PRO A 300 -16.81 -35.04 -21.92
C PRO A 300 -16.38 -34.63 -23.34
N GLU A 301 -15.82 -33.44 -23.48
CA GLU A 301 -15.23 -32.92 -24.71
C GLU A 301 -13.69 -32.99 -24.65
N LEU A 302 -13.06 -33.28 -25.79
CA LEU A 302 -11.61 -33.41 -25.91
C LEU A 302 -10.96 -32.10 -26.39
N PHE A 303 -9.95 -31.62 -25.66
CA PHE A 303 -9.22 -30.39 -25.96
C PHE A 303 -7.71 -30.63 -26.02
N LEU A 304 -7.08 -30.20 -27.12
CA LEU A 304 -5.63 -30.22 -27.26
C LEU A 304 -5.02 -28.99 -26.60
N LEU A 305 -4.05 -29.20 -25.70
CA LEU A 305 -3.27 -28.09 -25.15
C LEU A 305 -2.41 -27.44 -26.24
N PRO A 306 -2.40 -26.10 -26.36
CA PRO A 306 -1.46 -25.40 -27.23
C PRO A 306 -0.02 -25.73 -26.82
N PRO A 307 0.85 -26.20 -27.73
CA PRO A 307 2.22 -26.60 -27.40
C PRO A 307 3.03 -25.51 -26.69
N GLU A 308 2.78 -24.24 -27.01
CA GLU A 308 3.43 -23.07 -26.41
C GLU A 308 3.12 -22.85 -24.92
N LEU A 309 2.06 -23.48 -24.39
CA LEU A 309 1.74 -23.45 -22.97
C LEU A 309 2.45 -24.54 -22.18
N VAL A 310 2.97 -25.58 -22.85
CA VAL A 310 3.62 -26.71 -22.23
C VAL A 310 5.13 -26.53 -22.28
N LEU A 311 5.69 -25.98 -21.20
CA LEU A 311 7.14 -25.87 -21.03
C LEU A 311 7.73 -27.23 -20.64
N GLU A 312 8.45 -27.88 -21.55
CA GLU A 312 9.19 -29.11 -21.28
C GLU A 312 10.68 -28.82 -21.04
N VAL A 313 11.28 -29.54 -20.08
CA VAL A 313 12.71 -29.49 -19.76
C VAL A 313 13.35 -30.80 -20.22
N PRO A 314 14.21 -30.78 -21.26
CA PRO A 314 15.08 -31.91 -21.61
C PRO A 314 16.02 -32.24 -20.45
N LEU A 315 16.29 -33.52 -20.20
CA LEU A 315 17.14 -33.94 -19.08
C LEU A 315 18.56 -34.31 -19.53
N GLU A 316 19.54 -33.66 -18.92
CA GLU A 316 20.98 -33.77 -19.18
C GLU A 316 21.74 -33.85 -17.85
N HIS A 317 22.84 -34.60 -17.83
CA HIS A 317 23.69 -34.77 -16.63
C HIS A 317 24.93 -33.87 -16.72
N PRO A 318 25.40 -33.25 -15.62
CA PRO A 318 26.58 -32.37 -15.64
C PRO A 318 27.90 -33.08 -16.02
N THR A 319 28.00 -34.39 -15.79
CA THR A 319 29.25 -35.16 -16.02
C THR A 319 29.07 -36.42 -16.87
N LEU A 320 27.83 -36.89 -17.07
CA LEU A 320 27.52 -38.12 -17.80
C LEU A 320 26.93 -37.73 -19.15
N GLU A 321 27.78 -37.40 -20.13
CA GLU A 321 27.34 -36.86 -21.44
C GLU A 321 26.33 -37.76 -22.16
N TRP A 322 26.46 -39.08 -22.01
CA TRP A 322 25.53 -40.06 -22.58
C TRP A 322 24.10 -39.94 -22.02
N PHE A 323 23.90 -39.30 -20.88
CA PHE A 323 22.58 -39.18 -20.25
C PHE A 323 21.59 -38.45 -21.17
N ALA A 324 22.04 -37.44 -21.91
CA ALA A 324 21.21 -36.73 -22.88
C ALA A 324 20.71 -37.66 -24.00
N ALA A 325 21.46 -38.71 -24.35
CA ALA A 325 21.09 -39.68 -25.37
C ALA A 325 19.91 -40.58 -24.95
N LEU A 326 19.56 -40.63 -23.65
CA LEU A 326 18.35 -41.31 -23.17
C LEU A 326 17.05 -40.62 -23.64
N GLY A 327 17.13 -39.38 -24.14
CA GLY A 327 16.00 -38.63 -24.70
C GLY A 327 14.92 -38.28 -23.70
N LEU A 328 15.25 -38.26 -22.40
CA LEU A 328 14.32 -37.96 -21.31
C LEU A 328 13.96 -36.48 -21.28
N ARG A 329 12.72 -36.18 -20.92
CA ARG A 329 12.22 -34.81 -20.70
C ARG A 329 11.09 -34.82 -19.68
N TRP A 330 10.82 -33.67 -19.08
CA TRP A 330 9.68 -33.53 -18.17
C TRP A 330 9.02 -32.15 -18.30
N TYR A 331 7.69 -32.10 -18.24
CA TYR A 331 6.95 -30.84 -18.24
C TYR A 331 7.15 -30.10 -16.91
N ALA A 332 7.27 -28.77 -16.96
CA ALA A 332 7.67 -27.95 -15.83
C ALA A 332 6.59 -27.81 -14.75
N LEU A 333 5.31 -27.73 -15.12
CA LEU A 333 4.21 -27.35 -14.22
C LEU A 333 3.43 -28.57 -13.66
N PRO A 334 3.56 -28.90 -12.36
CA PRO A 334 2.72 -29.91 -11.70
C PRO A 334 1.36 -29.32 -11.29
N ALA A 335 0.38 -29.31 -12.20
CA ALA A 335 -0.96 -28.81 -11.92
C ALA A 335 -1.96 -29.94 -11.68
N VAL A 336 -2.20 -30.31 -10.42
CA VAL A 336 -3.16 -31.37 -10.01
C VAL A 336 -4.58 -30.91 -10.26
N SER A 337 -5.40 -31.73 -10.92
CA SER A 337 -6.74 -31.36 -11.39
C SER A 337 -7.89 -32.28 -10.96
N ASN A 338 -7.60 -33.41 -10.33
CA ASN A 338 -8.60 -34.42 -9.92
C ASN A 338 -8.97 -34.39 -8.43
N MET A 339 -8.57 -33.35 -7.68
CA MET A 339 -8.96 -33.20 -6.28
C MET A 339 -10.20 -32.31 -6.14
N LEU A 340 -11.06 -32.66 -5.19
CA LEU A 340 -12.18 -31.84 -4.72
C LEU A 340 -11.67 -30.79 -3.75
N LEU A 341 -12.01 -29.53 -3.96
CA LEU A 341 -11.84 -28.49 -2.93
C LEU A 341 -13.14 -28.39 -2.12
N GLU A 342 -13.04 -28.47 -0.80
CA GLU A 342 -14.17 -28.29 0.13
C GLU A 342 -13.93 -27.06 1.01
N ILE A 343 -14.88 -26.12 1.02
CA ILE A 343 -14.82 -24.89 1.82
C ILE A 343 -16.19 -24.66 2.47
N GLY A 344 -16.25 -24.68 3.80
CA GLY A 344 -17.48 -24.36 4.55
C GLY A 344 -18.66 -25.25 4.17
N GLY A 345 -18.40 -26.53 3.86
CA GLY A 345 -19.39 -27.50 3.41
C GLY A 345 -19.76 -27.43 1.92
N LEU A 346 -19.27 -26.44 1.17
CA LEU A 346 -19.41 -26.37 -0.27
C LEU A 346 -18.32 -27.18 -0.96
N GLU A 347 -18.72 -27.94 -1.98
CA GLU A 347 -17.85 -28.85 -2.73
C GLU A 347 -17.58 -28.28 -4.13
N PHE A 348 -16.31 -28.14 -4.52
CA PHE A 348 -15.85 -27.63 -5.81
C PHE A 348 -15.08 -28.72 -6.58
N PRO A 349 -15.77 -29.53 -7.41
CA PRO A 349 -15.20 -30.76 -8.01
C PRO A 349 -14.10 -30.53 -9.03
N ALA A 350 -14.01 -29.34 -9.61
CA ALA A 350 -12.93 -28.94 -10.50
C ALA A 350 -12.21 -27.73 -9.90
N ALA A 351 -11.05 -27.98 -9.29
CA ALA A 351 -10.24 -26.93 -8.69
C ALA A 351 -8.74 -27.15 -8.99
N PRO A 352 -8.28 -27.08 -10.26
CA PRO A 352 -6.89 -27.35 -10.59
C PRO A 352 -5.94 -26.44 -9.81
N PHE A 353 -4.95 -27.05 -9.17
CA PHE A 353 -3.97 -26.43 -8.28
C PHE A 353 -2.55 -26.73 -8.78
N SER A 354 -1.68 -25.73 -8.81
CA SER A 354 -0.27 -25.87 -9.20
C SER A 354 0.70 -25.36 -8.14
N GLY A 355 1.83 -26.06 -8.04
CA GLY A 355 3.04 -25.62 -7.35
C GLY A 355 4.26 -25.82 -8.25
N TRP A 356 5.39 -26.21 -7.68
CA TRP A 356 6.57 -26.66 -8.40
C TRP A 356 7.02 -28.02 -7.89
N TYR A 357 7.82 -28.73 -8.70
CA TYR A 357 8.32 -30.05 -8.36
C TYR A 357 9.39 -29.98 -7.27
N MET A 358 9.39 -31.01 -6.42
CA MET A 358 10.59 -31.47 -5.72
C MET A 358 11.30 -32.48 -6.65
N SER A 359 12.63 -32.41 -6.76
CA SER A 359 13.39 -33.23 -7.73
C SER A 359 13.08 -34.72 -7.67
N THR A 360 12.87 -35.26 -6.47
CA THR A 360 12.59 -36.68 -6.24
C THR A 360 11.20 -37.13 -6.70
N GLU A 361 10.27 -36.20 -6.93
CA GLU A 361 9.01 -36.53 -7.60
C GLU A 361 9.24 -36.92 -9.07
N ILE A 362 10.16 -36.22 -9.75
CA ILE A 362 10.53 -36.52 -11.13
C ILE A 362 11.53 -37.69 -11.15
N GLY A 363 12.68 -37.51 -10.50
CA GLY A 363 13.80 -38.45 -10.55
C GLY A 363 13.46 -39.81 -9.98
N THR A 364 12.95 -39.87 -8.75
CA THR A 364 12.71 -41.14 -8.05
C THR A 364 11.31 -41.69 -8.35
N ARG A 365 10.23 -40.97 -8.03
CA ARG A 365 8.85 -41.49 -8.12
C ARG A 365 8.31 -41.67 -9.54
N ASN A 366 8.77 -40.89 -10.52
CA ASN A 366 8.31 -41.01 -11.90
C ASN A 366 9.30 -41.79 -12.77
N LEU A 367 10.58 -41.41 -12.76
CA LEU A 367 11.58 -42.02 -13.65
C LEU A 367 12.07 -43.39 -13.16
N CYS A 368 12.41 -43.53 -11.87
CA CYS A 368 13.01 -44.76 -11.35
C CYS A 368 11.99 -45.87 -11.01
N ASP A 369 10.78 -45.53 -10.56
CA ASP A 369 9.84 -46.51 -10.04
C ASP A 369 9.49 -47.61 -11.06
N PRO A 370 9.51 -48.92 -10.68
CA PRO A 370 9.28 -50.03 -11.61
C PRO A 370 7.91 -50.05 -12.28
N HIS A 371 6.92 -49.40 -11.67
CA HIS A 371 5.55 -49.31 -12.19
C HIS A 371 5.32 -48.03 -13.02
N ARG A 372 6.39 -47.28 -13.30
CA ARG A 372 6.39 -46.03 -14.08
C ARG A 372 7.37 -46.13 -15.24
N TYR A 373 8.38 -45.27 -15.34
CA TYR A 373 9.32 -45.28 -16.47
C TYR A 373 10.47 -46.29 -16.32
N ASN A 374 10.71 -46.80 -15.09
CA ASN A 374 11.64 -47.89 -14.77
C ASN A 374 13.05 -47.77 -15.40
N ILE A 375 13.64 -46.57 -15.44
CA ILE A 375 14.94 -46.34 -16.13
C ILE A 375 16.17 -46.69 -15.29
N LEU A 376 15.97 -47.20 -14.07
CA LEU A 376 17.04 -47.31 -13.09
C LEU A 376 18.16 -48.26 -13.55
N GLU A 377 17.78 -49.38 -14.14
CA GLU A 377 18.73 -50.37 -14.68
C GLU A 377 19.44 -49.86 -15.94
N ASP A 378 18.72 -49.17 -16.84
CA ASP A 378 19.29 -48.54 -18.04
C ASP A 378 20.42 -47.57 -17.67
N VAL A 379 20.17 -46.70 -16.68
CA VAL A 379 21.16 -45.75 -16.17
C VAL A 379 22.32 -46.48 -15.49
N ALA A 380 22.05 -47.53 -14.70
CA ALA A 380 23.09 -48.31 -14.04
C ALA A 380 24.03 -49.02 -15.03
N VAL A 381 23.49 -49.56 -16.12
CA VAL A 381 24.27 -50.17 -17.21
C VAL A 381 25.12 -49.13 -17.92
N CYS A 382 24.57 -47.94 -18.24
CA CYS A 382 25.34 -46.86 -18.84
C CYS A 382 26.44 -46.29 -17.93
N MET A 383 26.30 -46.48 -16.61
CA MET A 383 27.32 -46.14 -15.60
C MET A 383 28.32 -47.27 -15.32
N ASP A 384 28.24 -48.41 -16.01
CA ASP A 384 29.08 -49.59 -15.77
C ASP A 384 28.99 -50.13 -14.32
N LEU A 385 27.77 -50.08 -13.74
CA LEU A 385 27.51 -50.62 -12.40
C LEU A 385 27.15 -52.11 -12.47
N ASP A 386 27.60 -52.90 -11.50
CA ASP A 386 27.23 -54.31 -11.38
C ASP A 386 25.76 -54.46 -10.96
N THR A 387 24.86 -54.68 -11.94
CA THR A 387 23.42 -54.87 -11.70
C THR A 387 23.03 -56.26 -11.21
N ARG A 388 23.96 -57.24 -11.20
CA ARG A 388 23.68 -58.65 -10.89
C ARG A 388 23.38 -58.90 -9.41
N THR A 389 23.85 -58.02 -8.53
CA THR A 389 23.63 -58.12 -7.08
C THR A 389 23.20 -56.77 -6.51
N THR A 390 22.20 -56.77 -5.63
CA THR A 390 21.78 -55.55 -4.91
C THR A 390 22.84 -55.05 -3.94
N SER A 391 23.80 -55.89 -3.54
CA SER A 391 24.90 -55.51 -2.65
C SER A 391 25.88 -54.50 -3.27
N SER A 392 25.86 -54.31 -4.59
CA SER A 392 26.66 -53.29 -5.27
C SER A 392 26.08 -51.87 -5.09
N LEU A 393 24.87 -51.76 -4.52
CA LEU A 393 24.09 -50.53 -4.37
C LEU A 393 23.86 -49.80 -5.69
N TRP A 394 23.78 -50.55 -6.80
CA TRP A 394 23.61 -49.97 -8.13
C TRP A 394 22.32 -49.15 -8.25
N LYS A 395 21.25 -49.58 -7.56
CA LYS A 395 19.96 -48.89 -7.52
C LYS A 395 20.10 -47.51 -6.88
N ASP A 396 20.76 -47.43 -5.74
CA ASP A 396 20.96 -46.19 -5.00
C ASP A 396 21.83 -45.22 -5.80
N LYS A 397 22.93 -45.72 -6.38
CA LYS A 397 23.82 -44.92 -7.23
C LYS A 397 23.09 -44.35 -8.45
N ALA A 398 22.38 -45.18 -9.20
CA ALA A 398 21.63 -44.73 -10.36
C ALA A 398 20.52 -43.72 -9.99
N ALA A 399 19.82 -43.95 -8.88
CA ALA A 399 18.77 -43.03 -8.41
C ALA A 399 19.32 -41.65 -8.02
N VAL A 400 20.53 -41.60 -7.44
CA VAL A 400 21.23 -40.34 -7.14
C VAL A 400 21.56 -39.58 -8.43
N GLU A 401 22.23 -40.22 -9.41
CA GLU A 401 22.62 -39.55 -10.66
C GLU A 401 21.41 -39.08 -11.47
N ILE A 402 20.30 -39.82 -11.48
CA ILE A 402 19.05 -39.38 -12.13
C ILE A 402 18.51 -38.10 -11.47
N ASN A 403 18.55 -37.98 -10.14
CA ASN A 403 18.12 -36.77 -9.46
C ASN A 403 19.08 -35.60 -9.69
N VAL A 404 20.39 -35.86 -9.83
CA VAL A 404 21.39 -34.86 -10.23
C VAL A 404 21.08 -34.33 -11.62
N ALA A 405 20.79 -35.20 -12.60
CA ALA A 405 20.37 -34.79 -13.95
C ALA A 405 19.13 -33.89 -13.91
N VAL A 406 18.10 -34.25 -13.15
CA VAL A 406 16.87 -33.46 -13.03
C VAL A 406 17.16 -32.06 -12.48
N LEU A 407 17.91 -31.95 -11.37
CA LEU A 407 18.23 -30.65 -10.76
C LEU A 407 19.07 -29.79 -11.70
N HIS A 408 20.11 -30.36 -12.31
CA HIS A 408 20.98 -29.67 -13.25
C HIS A 408 20.21 -29.12 -14.46
N SER A 409 19.34 -29.94 -15.05
CA SER A 409 18.57 -29.57 -16.24
C SER A 409 17.59 -28.44 -15.98
N TYR A 410 16.89 -28.48 -14.84
CA TYR A 410 15.96 -27.41 -14.46
C TYR A 410 16.68 -26.09 -14.16
N GLN A 411 17.87 -26.16 -13.54
CA GLN A 411 18.72 -24.99 -13.32
C GLN A 411 19.18 -24.39 -14.66
N LEU A 412 19.65 -25.22 -15.59
CA LEU A 412 20.07 -24.81 -16.94
C LEU A 412 18.92 -24.15 -17.72
N ALA A 413 17.72 -24.73 -17.63
CA ALA A 413 16.50 -24.21 -18.26
C ALA A 413 15.89 -23.00 -17.53
N LYS A 414 16.45 -22.57 -16.38
CA LYS A 414 15.93 -21.50 -15.52
C LYS A 414 14.48 -21.73 -15.08
N VAL A 415 14.14 -22.98 -14.79
CA VAL A 415 12.81 -23.40 -14.31
C VAL A 415 12.86 -23.67 -12.80
N THR A 416 11.88 -23.15 -12.06
CA THR A 416 11.78 -23.34 -10.62
C THR A 416 11.63 -24.82 -10.26
N ILE A 417 12.58 -25.34 -9.48
CA ILE A 417 12.56 -26.67 -8.85
C ILE A 417 13.20 -26.57 -7.47
N VAL A 418 12.90 -27.50 -6.58
CA VAL A 418 13.54 -27.59 -5.26
C VAL A 418 14.09 -29.00 -5.01
N ASP A 419 15.24 -29.12 -4.35
CA ASP A 419 15.72 -30.40 -3.87
C ASP A 419 14.97 -30.83 -2.59
N HIS A 420 15.04 -32.11 -2.27
CA HIS A 420 14.29 -32.67 -1.14
C HIS A 420 14.85 -32.26 0.23
N HIS A 421 16.13 -31.90 0.36
CA HIS A 421 16.68 -31.41 1.62
C HIS A 421 16.17 -29.99 1.93
N ALA A 422 16.21 -29.09 0.94
CA ALA A 422 15.66 -27.74 1.10
C ALA A 422 14.14 -27.74 1.32
N ALA A 423 13.40 -28.59 0.59
CA ALA A 423 11.95 -28.71 0.73
C ALA A 423 11.56 -29.20 2.14
N THR A 424 12.25 -30.20 2.67
CA THR A 424 11.98 -30.75 4.01
C THR A 424 12.41 -29.81 5.13
N ALA A 425 13.54 -29.10 5.00
CA ALA A 425 13.92 -28.04 5.93
C ALA A 425 12.88 -26.90 5.97
N SER A 426 12.38 -26.51 4.80
CA SER A 426 11.30 -25.52 4.67
C SER A 426 10.00 -25.99 5.33
N PHE A 427 9.68 -27.29 5.19
CA PHE A 427 8.53 -27.90 5.86
C PHE A 427 8.68 -27.86 7.39
N MET A 428 9.87 -28.11 7.95
CA MET A 428 10.09 -28.01 9.40
C MET A 428 9.84 -26.59 9.92
N LYS A 429 10.27 -25.56 9.18
CA LYS A 429 9.94 -24.15 9.50
C LYS A 429 8.42 -23.91 9.45
N HIS A 430 7.72 -24.49 8.48
CA HIS A 430 6.25 -24.45 8.44
C HIS A 430 5.63 -25.16 9.65
N LEU A 431 6.09 -26.36 10.00
CA LEU A 431 5.63 -27.12 11.15
C LEU A 431 5.77 -26.33 12.45
N GLU A 432 6.93 -25.73 12.70
CA GLU A 432 7.18 -24.88 13.88
C GLU A 432 6.26 -23.66 13.93
N ASN A 433 6.05 -22.99 12.79
CA ASN A 433 5.15 -21.84 12.70
C ASN A 433 3.70 -22.24 12.99
N GLU A 434 3.26 -23.39 12.47
CA GLU A 434 1.91 -23.91 12.69
C GLU A 434 1.71 -24.37 14.14
N GLN A 435 2.72 -25.00 14.74
CA GLN A 435 2.69 -25.36 16.15
C GLN A 435 2.54 -24.12 17.04
N LYS A 436 3.23 -23.02 16.71
CA LYS A 436 3.12 -21.73 17.45
C LYS A 436 1.78 -21.03 17.19
N ALA A 437 1.30 -21.05 15.96
CA ALA A 437 0.14 -20.26 15.55
C ALA A 437 -1.21 -20.97 15.81
N ARG A 438 -1.28 -22.29 15.62
CA ARG A 438 -2.52 -23.08 15.71
C ARG A 438 -2.42 -24.29 16.65
N GLY A 439 -1.24 -24.55 17.23
CA GLY A 439 -1.05 -25.62 18.20
C GLY A 439 -0.91 -27.02 17.62
N GLY A 440 -0.70 -27.15 16.30
CA GLY A 440 -0.54 -28.43 15.61
C GLY A 440 -0.41 -28.28 14.10
N CYS A 441 -0.11 -29.37 13.39
CA CYS A 441 0.05 -29.35 11.93
C CYS A 441 -0.26 -30.71 11.30
N PRO A 442 -1.32 -30.85 10.48
CA PRO A 442 -1.66 -32.11 9.84
C PRO A 442 -0.58 -32.52 8.84
N ALA A 443 -0.07 -33.74 8.97
CA ALA A 443 0.97 -34.24 8.07
C ALA A 443 0.95 -35.76 7.94
N ASP A 444 1.04 -36.23 6.70
CA ASP A 444 1.16 -37.65 6.37
C ASP A 444 2.64 -38.01 6.25
N TRP A 445 3.22 -38.56 7.33
CA TRP A 445 4.64 -38.89 7.42
C TRP A 445 5.12 -39.73 6.22
N ALA A 446 4.32 -40.72 5.79
CA ALA A 446 4.65 -41.60 4.68
C ALA A 446 4.77 -40.87 3.32
N TRP A 447 4.20 -39.67 3.23
CA TRP A 447 4.23 -38.85 2.01
C TRP A 447 5.18 -37.65 2.09
N ILE A 448 5.35 -37.07 3.27
CA ILE A 448 6.23 -35.91 3.52
C ILE A 448 7.71 -36.31 3.51
N VAL A 449 8.04 -37.52 3.99
CA VAL A 449 9.40 -38.05 3.91
C VAL A 449 9.74 -38.38 2.45
N PRO A 450 10.85 -37.86 1.90
CA PRO A 450 11.21 -38.11 0.51
C PRO A 450 11.58 -39.58 0.27
N PRO A 451 11.38 -40.09 -0.95
CA PRO A 451 11.59 -41.51 -1.29
C PRO A 451 13.07 -41.92 -1.32
N ILE A 452 14.00 -40.97 -1.42
CA ILE A 452 15.45 -41.17 -1.39
C ILE A 452 16.04 -40.31 -0.29
N SER A 453 17.06 -40.83 0.40
CA SER A 453 17.76 -40.11 1.48
C SER A 453 16.85 -39.62 2.62
N GLY A 454 15.70 -40.27 2.84
CA GLY A 454 14.70 -39.85 3.83
C GLY A 454 15.30 -39.67 5.22
N SER A 455 16.09 -40.64 5.70
CA SER A 455 16.76 -40.59 7.00
C SER A 455 17.84 -39.51 7.12
N LEU A 456 18.18 -38.80 6.04
CA LEU A 456 19.08 -37.64 6.03
C LEU A 456 18.31 -36.32 6.02
N THR A 457 16.98 -36.35 6.17
CA THR A 457 16.13 -35.17 6.22
C THR A 457 15.50 -35.02 7.60
N PRO A 458 15.32 -33.77 8.09
CA PRO A 458 14.81 -33.54 9.44
C PRO A 458 13.37 -34.04 9.64
N VAL A 459 12.58 -34.14 8.55
CA VAL A 459 11.20 -34.67 8.61
C VAL A 459 11.13 -36.15 8.97
N PHE A 460 12.18 -36.93 8.70
CA PHE A 460 12.20 -38.36 9.06
C PHE A 460 12.20 -38.56 10.57
N HIS A 461 12.93 -37.70 11.30
CA HIS A 461 13.05 -37.76 12.75
C HIS A 461 11.87 -37.11 13.49
N GLN A 462 10.94 -36.47 12.76
CA GLN A 462 9.80 -35.78 13.35
C GLN A 462 8.55 -36.65 13.31
N GLU A 463 8.01 -37.01 14.47
CA GLU A 463 6.67 -37.62 14.55
C GLU A 463 5.60 -36.64 14.06
N MET A 464 4.61 -37.16 13.32
CA MET A 464 3.56 -36.37 12.70
C MET A 464 2.21 -37.08 12.85
N VAL A 465 1.13 -36.31 12.99
CA VAL A 465 -0.23 -36.85 13.10
C VAL A 465 -0.98 -36.58 11.79
N ASN A 466 -1.52 -37.64 11.20
CA ASN A 466 -2.30 -37.56 9.97
C ASN A 466 -3.80 -37.39 10.28
N TYR A 467 -4.29 -36.15 10.17
CA TYR A 467 -5.70 -35.79 10.33
C TYR A 467 -6.12 -34.74 9.28
N PHE A 468 -7.43 -34.53 9.15
CA PHE A 468 -8.01 -33.63 8.15
C PHE A 468 -8.79 -32.50 8.82
N LEU A 469 -8.50 -31.27 8.39
CA LEU A 469 -9.21 -30.05 8.79
C LEU A 469 -9.97 -29.51 7.58
N SER A 470 -11.14 -28.93 7.79
CA SER A 470 -11.84 -28.14 6.77
C SER A 470 -11.42 -26.66 6.88
N PRO A 471 -11.25 -25.90 5.78
CA PRO A 471 -11.29 -26.32 4.38
C PRO A 471 -10.22 -27.35 4.00
N ALA A 472 -10.51 -28.22 3.01
CA ALA A 472 -9.65 -29.34 2.63
C ALA A 472 -9.64 -29.63 1.12
N PHE A 473 -8.57 -30.28 0.66
CA PHE A 473 -8.57 -31.02 -0.60
C PHE A 473 -8.87 -32.51 -0.35
N ARG A 474 -9.76 -33.11 -1.16
CA ARG A 474 -10.14 -34.52 -1.06
C ARG A 474 -9.98 -35.23 -2.40
N TYR A 475 -9.56 -36.50 -2.38
CA TYR A 475 -9.52 -37.31 -3.60
C TYR A 475 -10.93 -37.67 -4.05
N GLN A 476 -11.17 -37.58 -5.36
CA GLN A 476 -12.43 -38.00 -5.99
C GLN A 476 -12.22 -39.29 -6.79
N PRO A 477 -13.27 -40.12 -6.94
CA PRO A 477 -13.26 -41.21 -7.91
C PRO A 477 -13.07 -40.68 -9.34
N ASP A 478 -12.37 -41.45 -10.17
CA ASP A 478 -12.23 -41.16 -11.60
C ASP A 478 -13.62 -41.07 -12.26
N PRO A 479 -13.92 -40.00 -13.04
CA PRO A 479 -15.25 -39.79 -13.62
C PRO A 479 -15.78 -40.98 -14.44
N TRP A 480 -14.91 -41.68 -15.16
CA TRP A 480 -15.27 -42.81 -16.02
C TRP A 480 -15.62 -44.09 -15.26
N LYS A 481 -15.32 -44.20 -13.96
CA LYS A 481 -15.62 -45.40 -13.16
C LYS A 481 -17.05 -45.43 -12.61
N GLY A 482 -17.78 -44.30 -12.62
CA GLY A 482 -19.08 -44.14 -11.95
C GLY A 482 -20.31 -43.99 -12.86
N SER A 483 -20.14 -43.85 -14.17
CA SER A 483 -21.25 -43.69 -15.12
C SER A 483 -21.39 -44.92 -16.01
N ALA A 484 -22.54 -45.60 -15.92
CA ALA A 484 -23.01 -46.52 -16.97
C ALA A 484 -23.41 -45.69 -18.21
N ALA A 485 -22.43 -45.09 -18.89
CA ALA A 485 -22.63 -44.36 -20.13
C ALA A 485 -22.87 -45.38 -21.24
N LYS A 486 -24.14 -45.78 -21.39
CA LYS A 486 -24.70 -46.35 -22.61
C LYS A 486 -24.26 -45.51 -23.80
N GLY A 487 -23.75 -46.18 -24.84
CA GLY A 487 -23.20 -45.56 -26.03
C GLY A 487 -24.04 -44.41 -26.57
N THR A 488 -23.50 -43.20 -26.46
CA THR A 488 -23.99 -42.01 -27.14
C THR A 488 -22.95 -41.60 -28.17
N GLY A 489 -23.42 -41.49 -29.42
CA GLY A 489 -22.60 -41.41 -30.61
C GLY A 489 -21.57 -40.28 -30.63
N ILE A 490 -20.47 -40.57 -31.31
CA ILE A 490 -19.35 -39.68 -31.63
C ILE A 490 -19.89 -38.40 -32.30
N THR A 491 -20.01 -37.32 -31.55
CA THR A 491 -20.36 -36.00 -32.11
C THR A 491 -19.09 -35.25 -32.52
N ARG A 492 -18.86 -35.24 -33.86
CA ARG A 492 -18.00 -34.36 -34.69
C ARG A 492 -16.61 -33.94 -34.16
N LYS A 493 -15.56 -34.43 -34.85
CA LYS A 493 -14.22 -33.80 -34.90
C LYS A 493 -14.35 -32.32 -35.24
N LYS A 494 -14.00 -31.43 -34.31
CA LYS A 494 -13.79 -30.02 -34.62
C LYS A 494 -12.54 -29.89 -35.51
N THR A 495 -12.70 -29.27 -36.68
CA THR A 495 -11.63 -29.04 -37.66
C THR A 495 -10.54 -28.11 -37.11
N PHE A 496 -9.33 -28.14 -37.69
CA PHE A 496 -8.24 -27.21 -37.35
C PHE A 496 -8.68 -25.72 -37.40
N LYS A 497 -9.69 -25.42 -38.23
CA LYS A 497 -10.35 -24.11 -38.33
C LYS A 497 -11.22 -23.76 -37.13
N GLU A 498 -11.86 -24.74 -36.49
CA GLU A 498 -12.62 -24.58 -35.26
C GLU A 498 -11.71 -24.49 -34.03
N VAL A 499 -10.57 -25.19 -34.04
CA VAL A 499 -9.49 -24.98 -33.05
C VAL A 499 -8.86 -23.59 -33.23
N ALA A 500 -8.60 -23.14 -34.46
CA ALA A 500 -8.14 -21.78 -34.73
C ALA A 500 -9.18 -20.71 -34.36
N ASN A 501 -10.48 -20.99 -34.54
CA ASN A 501 -11.56 -20.14 -34.03
C ASN A 501 -11.65 -20.21 -32.51
N ALA A 502 -11.41 -21.34 -31.86
CA ALA A 502 -11.30 -21.44 -30.41
C ALA A 502 -10.09 -20.65 -29.89
N VAL A 503 -8.98 -20.59 -30.63
CA VAL A 503 -7.83 -19.72 -30.32
C VAL A 503 -8.19 -18.25 -30.51
N LYS A 504 -8.89 -17.87 -31.59
CA LYS A 504 -9.37 -16.49 -31.85
C LYS A 504 -10.42 -16.04 -30.82
N ILE A 505 -11.34 -16.93 -30.48
CA ILE A 505 -12.33 -16.75 -29.42
C ILE A 505 -11.60 -16.72 -28.08
N SER A 506 -10.55 -17.53 -27.83
CA SER A 506 -9.74 -17.43 -26.61
C SER A 506 -8.98 -16.12 -26.55
N ALA A 507 -8.56 -15.51 -27.67
CA ALA A 507 -7.94 -14.19 -27.68
C ALA A 507 -8.98 -13.07 -27.41
N SER A 508 -10.19 -13.20 -27.96
CA SER A 508 -11.31 -12.28 -27.74
C SER A 508 -11.93 -12.42 -26.34
N LEU A 509 -12.12 -13.64 -25.84
CA LEU A 509 -12.53 -13.96 -24.47
C LEU A 509 -11.38 -13.74 -23.50
N MET A 510 -10.10 -13.90 -23.85
CA MET A 510 -8.97 -13.39 -23.03
C MET A 510 -9.10 -11.89 -22.92
N GLY A 511 -9.44 -11.18 -24.00
CA GLY A 511 -9.80 -9.76 -23.92
C GLY A 511 -10.97 -9.45 -22.98
N THR A 512 -11.87 -10.42 -22.72
CA THR A 512 -13.11 -10.25 -21.93
C THR A 512 -13.03 -10.83 -20.51
N VAL A 513 -12.18 -11.85 -20.27
CA VAL A 513 -11.91 -12.50 -18.99
C VAL A 513 -10.70 -11.85 -18.32
N MET A 514 -9.71 -11.38 -19.11
CA MET A 514 -8.77 -10.36 -18.64
C MET A 514 -9.45 -8.98 -18.51
N ALA A 515 -10.70 -8.81 -18.98
CA ALA A 515 -11.50 -7.62 -18.69
C ALA A 515 -12.07 -7.60 -17.25
N LYS A 516 -11.96 -8.66 -16.45
CA LYS A 516 -11.88 -8.49 -14.99
C LYS A 516 -10.49 -7.95 -14.68
N ARG A 517 -10.34 -6.64 -14.91
CA ARG A 517 -9.10 -5.92 -14.74
C ARG A 517 -8.66 -6.01 -13.28
N VAL A 518 -7.36 -6.18 -13.04
CA VAL A 518 -6.80 -6.23 -11.68
C VAL A 518 -7.15 -4.93 -10.94
N LYS A 519 -7.69 -5.06 -9.72
CA LYS A 519 -8.04 -3.92 -8.86
C LYS A 519 -6.76 -3.16 -8.51
N ALA A 520 -6.77 -1.83 -8.70
CA ALA A 520 -5.66 -0.95 -8.38
C ALA A 520 -6.11 0.19 -7.47
N THR A 521 -5.76 0.13 -6.19
CA THR A 521 -6.17 1.14 -5.22
C THR A 521 -5.16 2.28 -5.18
N ILE A 522 -5.59 3.50 -5.48
CA ILE A 522 -4.76 4.69 -5.56
C ILE A 522 -5.10 5.60 -4.38
N LEU A 523 -4.20 5.69 -3.42
CA LEU A 523 -4.36 6.50 -2.21
C LEU A 523 -3.69 7.86 -2.37
N TYR A 524 -4.31 8.92 -1.87
CA TYR A 524 -3.68 10.24 -1.81
C TYR A 524 -3.79 10.92 -0.45
N GLY A 525 -2.70 11.60 -0.08
CA GLY A 525 -2.65 12.59 0.99
C GLY A 525 -2.27 13.95 0.39
N SER A 526 -3.10 14.97 0.56
CA SER A 526 -2.92 16.27 -0.11
C SER A 526 -3.39 17.42 0.75
N GLU A 527 -2.54 18.43 0.93
CA GLU A 527 -2.93 19.68 1.61
C GLU A 527 -3.57 20.69 0.64
N THR A 528 -2.95 20.90 -0.54
CA THR A 528 -3.35 21.94 -1.51
C THR A 528 -4.04 21.39 -2.77
N GLY A 529 -4.46 20.12 -2.74
CA GLY A 529 -5.10 19.42 -3.87
C GLY A 529 -4.18 18.96 -5.01
N ARG A 530 -2.87 19.28 -5.01
CA ARG A 530 -1.95 18.82 -6.08
C ARG A 530 -1.78 17.30 -6.12
N ALA A 531 -1.54 16.66 -4.98
CA ALA A 531 -1.38 15.21 -4.91
C ALA A 531 -2.67 14.49 -5.31
N GLN A 532 -3.83 15.05 -4.95
CA GLN A 532 -5.14 14.59 -5.40
C GLN A 532 -5.28 14.66 -6.94
N SER A 533 -4.90 15.77 -7.56
CA SER A 533 -4.93 15.91 -9.03
C SER A 533 -4.02 14.88 -9.73
N TYR A 534 -2.83 14.63 -9.19
CA TYR A 534 -1.92 13.60 -9.70
C TYR A 534 -2.49 12.20 -9.51
N ALA A 535 -3.10 11.88 -8.36
CA ALA A 535 -3.78 10.61 -8.14
C ALA A 535 -4.94 10.38 -9.12
N GLN A 536 -5.70 11.42 -9.45
CA GLN A 536 -6.76 11.35 -10.47
C GLN A 536 -6.19 11.14 -11.89
N GLN A 537 -5.06 11.76 -12.23
CA GLN A 537 -4.36 11.50 -13.49
C GLN A 537 -3.83 10.05 -13.55
N LEU A 538 -3.25 9.56 -12.45
CA LEU A 538 -2.79 8.19 -12.31
C LEU A 538 -3.95 7.19 -12.45
N GLY A 539 -5.10 7.48 -11.83
CA GLY A 539 -6.32 6.67 -12.00
C GLY A 539 -6.81 6.61 -13.45
N ARG A 540 -6.72 7.71 -14.20
CA ARG A 540 -7.05 7.69 -15.64
C ARG A 540 -6.06 6.84 -16.45
N LEU A 541 -4.77 6.86 -16.08
CA LEU A 541 -3.74 6.02 -16.71
C LEU A 541 -3.94 4.54 -16.40
N PHE A 542 -4.10 4.18 -15.13
CA PHE A 542 -4.30 2.79 -14.72
C PHE A 542 -5.59 2.20 -15.28
N ARG A 543 -6.64 3.01 -15.53
CA ARG A 543 -7.89 2.57 -16.17
C ARG A 543 -7.69 2.06 -17.60
N LYS A 544 -6.50 2.16 -18.18
CA LYS A 544 -6.18 1.53 -19.46
C LYS A 544 -6.05 -0.01 -19.35
N ALA A 545 -5.43 -0.51 -18.28
CA ALA A 545 -5.17 -1.94 -18.09
C ALA A 545 -5.76 -2.54 -16.79
N PHE A 546 -6.08 -1.70 -15.82
CA PHE A 546 -6.50 -2.05 -14.46
C PHE A 546 -7.92 -1.52 -14.16
N ASP A 547 -8.48 -1.93 -13.02
CA ASP A 547 -9.70 -1.35 -12.43
C ASP A 547 -9.31 -0.43 -11.24
N PRO A 548 -8.97 0.86 -11.50
CA PRO A 548 -8.45 1.71 -10.46
C PRO A 548 -9.54 2.42 -9.65
N ARG A 549 -9.34 2.49 -8.34
CA ARG A 549 -10.11 3.33 -7.41
C ARG A 549 -9.19 4.40 -6.81
N VAL A 550 -9.59 5.66 -6.86
CA VAL A 550 -8.83 6.78 -6.26
C VAL A 550 -9.52 7.19 -4.97
N LEU A 551 -8.82 7.09 -3.84
CA LEU A 551 -9.37 7.31 -2.50
C LEU A 551 -8.46 8.27 -1.70
N CYS A 552 -9.08 9.10 -0.86
CA CYS A 552 -8.34 9.87 0.14
C CYS A 552 -7.83 8.93 1.24
N MET A 553 -6.62 9.15 1.76
CA MET A 553 -6.06 8.34 2.85
C MET A 553 -6.96 8.30 4.10
N ASP A 554 -7.61 9.42 4.44
CA ASP A 554 -8.52 9.52 5.59
C ASP A 554 -9.86 8.79 5.39
N GLU A 555 -10.22 8.47 4.14
CA GLU A 555 -11.43 7.70 3.78
C GLU A 555 -11.13 6.20 3.59
N TYR A 556 -9.85 5.80 3.70
CA TYR A 556 -9.40 4.45 3.43
C TYR A 556 -9.15 3.67 4.71
N ASP A 557 -9.82 2.53 4.85
CA ASP A 557 -9.57 1.60 5.95
C ASP A 557 -8.25 0.86 5.72
N VAL A 558 -7.23 1.20 6.51
CA VAL A 558 -5.86 0.64 6.45
C VAL A 558 -5.84 -0.89 6.57
N VAL A 559 -6.83 -1.50 7.21
CA VAL A 559 -6.97 -2.98 7.30
C VAL A 559 -7.18 -3.60 5.92
N SER A 560 -7.76 -2.87 4.98
CA SER A 560 -7.99 -3.34 3.61
C SER A 560 -6.68 -3.63 2.86
N LEU A 561 -5.54 -3.07 3.29
CA LEU A 561 -4.23 -3.31 2.68
C LEU A 561 -3.87 -4.80 2.61
N GLU A 562 -4.31 -5.62 3.58
CA GLU A 562 -4.06 -7.07 3.62
C GLU A 562 -4.75 -7.84 2.46
N HIS A 563 -5.74 -7.21 1.83
CA HIS A 563 -6.55 -7.80 0.76
C HIS A 563 -6.33 -7.11 -0.59
N GLU A 564 -5.60 -6.00 -0.62
CA GLU A 564 -5.24 -5.31 -1.86
C GLU A 564 -4.21 -6.11 -2.66
N THR A 565 -4.38 -6.13 -3.98
CA THR A 565 -3.41 -6.69 -4.91
C THR A 565 -2.36 -5.67 -5.35
N LEU A 566 -2.81 -4.44 -5.62
CA LEU A 566 -1.96 -3.36 -6.12
C LEU A 566 -2.39 -2.03 -5.48
N VAL A 567 -1.48 -1.38 -4.76
CA VAL A 567 -1.68 -0.04 -4.18
C VAL A 567 -0.69 0.97 -4.76
N LEU A 568 -1.17 2.10 -5.23
CA LEU A 568 -0.34 3.25 -5.61
C LEU A 568 -0.59 4.40 -4.64
N VAL A 569 0.47 5.03 -4.15
CA VAL A 569 0.36 6.15 -3.20
C VAL A 569 0.88 7.43 -3.84
N VAL A 570 0.11 8.51 -3.79
CA VAL A 570 0.51 9.85 -4.23
C VAL A 570 0.28 10.84 -3.10
N THR A 571 1.33 11.28 -2.42
CA THR A 571 1.17 12.13 -1.23
C THR A 571 2.07 13.35 -1.21
N SER A 572 1.57 14.48 -0.70
CA SER A 572 2.42 15.62 -0.31
C SER A 572 3.08 15.39 1.05
N THR A 573 4.06 16.21 1.39
CA THR A 573 4.58 16.40 2.75
C THR A 573 4.31 17.84 3.17
N PHE A 574 3.85 18.04 4.40
CA PHE A 574 3.49 19.35 4.93
C PHE A 574 4.25 19.64 6.25
N GLY A 575 4.06 20.84 6.81
CA GLY A 575 4.74 21.23 8.06
C GLY A 575 6.26 21.11 7.97
N ASN A 576 6.88 20.41 8.93
CA ASN A 576 8.31 20.15 8.94
C ASN A 576 8.62 18.65 8.74
N GLY A 577 8.07 18.10 7.65
CA GLY A 577 8.20 16.68 7.29
C GLY A 577 7.00 15.82 7.65
N ASP A 578 5.90 16.44 8.08
CA ASP A 578 4.70 15.77 8.57
C ASP A 578 3.79 15.31 7.42
N PRO A 579 2.89 14.33 7.65
CA PRO A 579 1.80 14.02 6.72
C PRO A 579 0.94 15.27 6.47
N PRO A 580 0.28 15.38 5.30
CA PRO A 580 -0.83 16.33 5.13
C PRO A 580 -1.97 15.92 6.08
N GLU A 581 -2.85 16.85 6.43
CA GLU A 581 -3.92 16.65 7.44
C GLU A 581 -4.74 15.38 7.14
N ASN A 582 -5.14 15.18 5.88
CA ASN A 582 -5.89 14.01 5.41
C ASN A 582 -5.06 12.73 5.21
N GLY A 583 -3.82 12.69 5.70
CA GLY A 583 -2.93 11.53 5.72
C GLY A 583 -2.45 11.16 7.12
N GLU A 584 -2.78 11.92 8.15
CA GLU A 584 -2.32 11.70 9.53
C GLU A 584 -2.88 10.39 10.12
N SER A 585 -4.17 10.11 9.93
CA SER A 585 -4.84 8.87 10.38
C SER A 585 -4.21 7.62 9.74
N PHE A 586 -3.99 7.67 8.43
CA PHE A 586 -3.30 6.61 7.68
C PHE A 586 -1.86 6.42 8.18
N ALA A 587 -1.13 7.52 8.43
CA ALA A 587 0.24 7.47 8.94
C ALA A 587 0.31 6.79 10.32
N ALA A 588 -0.58 7.17 11.24
CA ALA A 588 -0.67 6.57 12.58
C ALA A 588 -0.96 5.06 12.48
N ALA A 589 -2.00 4.67 11.74
CA ALA A 589 -2.38 3.27 11.58
C ALA A 589 -1.26 2.42 10.93
N LEU A 590 -0.60 2.93 9.89
CA LEU A 590 0.51 2.22 9.23
C LEU A 590 1.74 2.05 10.14
N MET A 591 1.98 2.99 11.06
CA MET A 591 3.04 2.89 12.06
C MET A 591 2.69 1.91 13.19
N GLU A 592 1.40 1.73 13.51
CA GLU A 592 0.91 0.78 14.51
C GLU A 592 0.83 -0.67 14.00
N MET A 593 0.67 -0.89 12.69
CA MET A 593 0.64 -2.23 12.10
C MET A 593 1.91 -3.03 12.47
N SER A 594 1.72 -4.17 13.11
CA SER A 594 2.79 -5.08 13.52
C SER A 594 2.79 -6.30 12.62
N GLY A 595 3.93 -6.62 11.99
CA GLY A 595 4.07 -7.84 11.20
C GLY A 595 3.98 -9.08 12.11
N PRO A 596 3.48 -10.24 11.60
CA PRO A 596 3.32 -11.47 12.38
C PRO A 596 4.64 -12.11 12.90
N TYR A 597 5.79 -11.46 12.70
CA TYR A 597 7.13 -11.97 13.06
C TYR A 597 7.91 -11.10 14.06
N ASN A 598 7.36 -9.99 14.54
CA ASN A 598 7.99 -9.21 15.61
C ASN A 598 7.60 -9.76 16.98
N SER A 599 8.05 -10.98 17.28
CA SER A 599 8.10 -11.53 18.64
C SER A 599 9.56 -11.67 19.08
N SER A 600 10.31 -10.58 19.00
CA SER A 600 11.57 -10.44 19.73
C SER A 600 11.23 -10.18 21.21
N PRO A 601 11.79 -10.92 22.19
CA PRO A 601 11.51 -10.70 23.62
C PRO A 601 12.18 -9.43 24.18
N ARG A 602 12.62 -8.51 23.32
CA ARG A 602 13.02 -7.15 23.68
C ARG A 602 12.12 -6.20 22.90
N PRO A 603 11.44 -5.24 23.54
CA PRO A 603 10.73 -4.22 22.78
C PRO A 603 11.79 -3.50 21.94
N GLU A 604 11.80 -3.74 20.63
CA GLU A 604 12.41 -2.75 19.73
C GLU A 604 11.67 -1.46 20.04
N GLN A 605 12.38 -0.48 20.64
CA GLN A 605 11.79 0.82 20.96
C GLN A 605 11.13 1.33 19.69
N HIS A 606 9.80 1.43 19.70
CA HIS A 606 9.01 2.00 18.60
C HIS A 606 9.50 3.43 18.37
N LYS A 607 10.51 3.60 17.50
CA LYS A 607 10.98 4.93 17.10
C LYS A 607 9.81 5.62 16.41
N SER A 608 9.49 6.83 16.84
CA SER A 608 8.38 7.60 16.29
C SER A 608 8.58 7.91 14.80
N TYR A 609 7.52 8.40 14.17
CA TYR A 609 7.59 8.96 12.82
C TYR A 609 8.69 10.03 12.67
N LYS A 610 8.81 10.98 13.60
CA LYS A 610 9.77 12.08 13.46
C LYS A 610 11.21 11.58 13.65
N ILE A 611 11.46 10.65 14.57
CA ILE A 611 12.80 10.05 14.73
C ILE A 611 13.18 9.28 13.47
N ARG A 612 12.27 8.49 12.89
CA ARG A 612 12.62 7.65 11.74
C ARG A 612 12.76 8.43 10.43
N PHE A 613 11.91 9.43 10.20
CA PHE A 613 11.75 10.05 8.87
C PHE A 613 12.06 11.55 8.82
N ASN A 614 12.16 12.21 9.98
CA ASN A 614 12.49 13.64 10.13
C ASN A 614 13.77 13.87 10.97
N SER A 615 14.65 12.86 11.13
CA SER A 615 15.93 13.02 11.84
C SER A 615 16.91 13.90 11.06
N ILE A 616 17.72 14.64 11.82
CA ILE A 616 18.84 15.45 11.32
C ILE A 616 20.08 14.55 11.06
N SER A 617 20.22 13.46 11.82
CA SER A 617 21.26 12.44 11.63
C SER A 617 20.95 11.57 10.42
N CYS A 618 21.89 11.49 9.47
CA CYS A 618 21.73 10.77 8.22
C CYS A 618 21.51 9.26 8.47
N SER A 619 20.35 8.75 8.06
CA SER A 619 19.97 7.34 7.89
C SER A 619 19.97 6.47 9.15
N ASP A 620 18.79 6.01 9.57
CA ASP A 620 18.65 4.96 10.58
C ASP A 620 19.55 3.76 10.21
N PRO A 621 20.56 3.40 11.04
CA PRO A 621 21.45 2.28 10.80
C PRO A 621 20.67 0.97 10.62
N LEU A 622 19.46 0.88 11.22
CA LEU A 622 18.55 -0.22 10.98
C LEU A 622 18.12 -0.26 9.51
N VAL A 623 17.66 0.84 8.92
CA VAL A 623 17.21 0.87 7.51
C VAL A 623 18.35 0.48 6.55
N SER A 624 19.58 0.90 6.82
CA SER A 624 20.75 0.51 6.02
C SER A 624 21.17 -0.95 6.25
N SER A 625 21.09 -1.45 7.49
CA SER A 625 21.30 -2.86 7.87
C SER A 625 20.25 -3.80 7.24
N TRP A 626 18.97 -3.43 7.32
CA TRP A 626 17.84 -4.15 6.71
C TRP A 626 17.98 -4.20 5.18
N ARG A 627 18.34 -3.08 4.53
CA ARG A 627 18.64 -3.05 3.08
C ARG A 627 19.83 -3.94 2.70
N ARG A 628 20.84 -4.06 3.57
CA ARG A 628 22.02 -4.91 3.34
C ARG A 628 21.68 -6.40 3.49
N LYS A 629 21.02 -6.79 4.58
CA LYS A 629 20.53 -8.16 4.82
C LYS A 629 19.62 -8.67 3.69
N ARG A 630 18.77 -7.79 3.13
CA ARG A 630 17.85 -8.17 2.05
C ARG A 630 18.55 -8.37 0.69
N LYS A 631 19.69 -7.71 0.43
CA LYS A 631 20.50 -8.00 -0.77
C LYS A 631 21.14 -9.39 -0.73
N GLU A 632 21.31 -9.97 0.46
CA GLU A 632 21.90 -11.30 0.67
C GLU A 632 20.84 -12.41 0.81
N SER A 633 19.55 -12.05 0.96
CA SER A 633 18.46 -12.99 1.20
C SER A 633 17.64 -13.22 -0.08
N SER A 634 17.60 -14.46 -0.56
CA SER A 634 16.73 -14.95 -1.65
C SER A 634 15.28 -14.49 -1.47
N ASN A 635 14.58 -14.22 -2.59
CA ASN A 635 13.18 -13.72 -2.74
C ASN A 635 12.07 -14.52 -2.03
N THR A 636 12.39 -15.38 -1.08
CA THR A 636 11.49 -16.39 -0.50
C THR A 636 10.92 -16.03 0.88
N ASP A 637 11.43 -15.01 1.58
CA ASP A 637 11.18 -14.78 3.03
C ASP A 637 10.09 -13.75 3.44
N SER A 638 9.38 -13.10 2.52
CA SER A 638 8.35 -12.10 2.90
C SER A 638 7.00 -12.76 3.27
N ALA A 639 6.83 -13.18 4.53
CA ALA A 639 5.54 -13.58 5.10
C ALA A 639 4.91 -12.49 6.01
N GLY A 640 5.12 -11.21 5.69
CA GLY A 640 4.48 -10.11 6.44
C GLY A 640 2.96 -10.02 6.20
N ALA A 641 2.25 -9.23 7.02
CA ALA A 641 0.79 -9.03 6.92
C ALA A 641 0.33 -8.60 5.52
N LEU A 642 1.20 -7.94 4.76
CA LEU A 642 0.95 -7.45 3.40
C LEU A 642 1.63 -8.32 2.32
N GLY A 643 1.86 -9.61 2.56
CA GLY A 643 2.64 -10.49 1.66
C GLY A 643 2.07 -10.66 0.24
N THR A 644 0.82 -10.30 0.00
CA THR A 644 0.18 -10.27 -1.34
C THR A 644 0.21 -8.90 -2.00
N LEU A 645 0.53 -7.84 -1.26
CA LEU A 645 0.42 -6.46 -1.71
C LEU A 645 1.60 -6.10 -2.64
N ARG A 646 1.29 -5.58 -3.82
CA ARG A 646 2.25 -4.89 -4.68
C ARG A 646 2.05 -3.38 -4.57
N PHE A 647 3.12 -2.59 -4.53
CA PHE A 647 2.95 -1.14 -4.40
C PHE A 647 3.98 -0.26 -5.13
N CYS A 648 3.58 0.99 -5.37
CA CYS A 648 4.44 2.10 -5.81
C CYS A 648 4.09 3.39 -5.05
N VAL A 649 5.07 4.23 -4.74
CA VAL A 649 4.84 5.52 -4.03
C VAL A 649 5.44 6.70 -4.82
N PHE A 650 4.72 7.82 -4.86
CA PHE A 650 5.18 9.11 -5.37
C PHE A 650 4.97 10.22 -4.34
N GLY A 651 6.04 10.94 -4.00
CA GLY A 651 6.02 12.05 -3.05
C GLY A 651 6.09 13.41 -3.71
N LEU A 652 5.24 14.34 -3.28
CA LEU A 652 5.34 15.76 -3.60
C LEU A 652 5.96 16.50 -2.41
N GLY A 653 6.97 17.34 -2.68
CA GLY A 653 7.59 18.17 -1.66
C GLY A 653 8.35 19.33 -2.28
N SER A 654 9.14 20.02 -1.47
CA SER A 654 10.04 21.08 -1.95
C SER A 654 11.41 20.93 -1.30
N ARG A 655 12.47 21.04 -2.09
CA ARG A 655 13.85 21.04 -1.57
C ARG A 655 14.20 22.27 -0.73
N ALA A 656 13.31 23.26 -0.65
CA ALA A 656 13.42 24.33 0.34
C ALA A 656 13.19 23.86 1.77
N TYR A 657 12.58 22.69 1.96
CA TYR A 657 12.35 22.10 3.28
C TYR A 657 13.40 21.01 3.56
N PRO A 658 13.92 20.91 4.79
CA PRO A 658 14.91 19.87 5.16
C PRO A 658 14.39 18.46 4.88
N HIS A 659 13.13 18.20 5.20
CA HIS A 659 12.50 16.88 5.16
C HIS A 659 11.79 16.62 3.82
N PHE A 660 12.50 16.83 2.71
CA PHE A 660 11.96 16.76 1.34
C PHE A 660 11.22 15.43 1.07
N CYS A 661 9.90 15.43 0.88
CA CYS A 661 9.08 14.22 0.67
C CYS A 661 9.14 13.18 1.81
N ALA A 662 9.32 13.59 3.07
CA ALA A 662 9.45 12.68 4.21
C ALA A 662 8.27 11.70 4.37
N PHE A 663 7.03 12.16 4.21
CA PHE A 663 5.87 11.27 4.38
C PHE A 663 5.81 10.17 3.31
N ALA A 664 6.15 10.50 2.06
CA ALA A 664 6.21 9.48 1.01
C ALA A 664 7.31 8.44 1.28
N ARG A 665 8.47 8.86 1.82
CA ARG A 665 9.51 7.91 2.28
C ARG A 665 9.03 7.02 3.42
N ALA A 666 8.25 7.56 4.35
CA ALA A 666 7.70 6.81 5.47
C ALA A 666 6.75 5.70 4.99
N VAL A 667 5.79 6.05 4.13
CA VAL A 667 4.83 5.09 3.56
C VAL A 667 5.55 4.01 2.74
N ASP A 668 6.48 4.40 1.87
CA ASP A 668 7.26 3.47 1.04
C ASP A 668 8.07 2.47 1.88
N THR A 669 8.69 2.94 2.97
CA THR A 669 9.47 2.09 3.87
C THR A 669 8.57 1.13 4.67
N ARG A 670 7.45 1.63 5.20
CA ARG A 670 6.55 0.81 6.04
C ARG A 670 5.80 -0.27 5.28
N LEU A 671 5.32 0.02 4.06
CA LEU A 671 4.67 -1.00 3.23
C LEU A 671 5.63 -2.16 2.93
N GLU A 672 6.91 -1.86 2.70
CA GLU A 672 7.95 -2.87 2.51
C GLU A 672 8.23 -3.70 3.78
N GLU A 673 8.36 -3.03 4.94
CA GLU A 673 8.56 -3.69 6.25
C GLU A 673 7.42 -4.63 6.64
N LEU A 674 6.19 -4.31 6.24
CA LEU A 674 4.99 -5.10 6.50
C LEU A 674 4.81 -6.29 5.52
N GLY A 675 5.75 -6.50 4.59
CA GLY A 675 5.77 -7.63 3.66
C GLY A 675 5.31 -7.32 2.24
N GLY A 676 4.91 -6.08 1.95
CA GLY A 676 4.56 -5.64 0.61
C GLY A 676 5.76 -5.65 -0.34
N GLU A 677 5.51 -5.94 -1.61
CA GLU A 677 6.53 -5.94 -2.66
C GLU A 677 6.46 -4.64 -3.48
N ARG A 678 7.52 -3.85 -3.40
CA ARG A 678 7.68 -2.62 -4.17
C ARG A 678 7.94 -2.95 -5.64
N LEU A 679 7.08 -2.47 -6.55
CA LEU A 679 7.25 -2.69 -7.99
C LEU A 679 8.21 -1.69 -8.66
N LEU A 680 8.28 -0.46 -8.13
CA LEU A 680 9.11 0.62 -8.66
C LEU A 680 9.67 1.46 -7.51
N GLN A 681 10.89 1.97 -7.68
CA GLN A 681 11.51 2.89 -6.72
C GLN A 681 10.61 4.12 -6.47
N LEU A 682 10.61 4.61 -5.22
CA LEU A 682 9.93 5.84 -4.81
C LEU A 682 10.25 7.01 -5.76
N GLY A 683 9.20 7.61 -6.34
CA GLY A 683 9.32 8.85 -7.10
C GLY A 683 9.19 10.09 -6.20
N GLN A 684 9.92 11.16 -6.51
CA GLN A 684 9.90 12.40 -5.74
C GLN A 684 9.80 13.61 -6.67
N GLY A 685 8.80 14.47 -6.47
CA GLY A 685 8.56 15.69 -7.26
C GLY A 685 8.82 16.96 -6.47
N ASP A 686 9.79 17.76 -6.92
CA ASP A 686 10.16 19.04 -6.30
C ASP A 686 9.34 20.20 -6.86
N GLU A 687 8.56 20.87 -6.01
CA GLU A 687 7.75 22.05 -6.36
C GLU A 687 8.58 23.16 -7.02
N LEU A 688 9.86 23.27 -6.67
CA LEU A 688 10.74 24.31 -7.23
C LEU A 688 11.27 23.96 -8.63
N CYS A 689 11.22 22.68 -9.04
CA CYS A 689 11.85 22.20 -10.25
C CYS A 689 11.18 20.91 -10.79
N GLY A 690 10.39 21.03 -11.86
CA GLY A 690 9.94 19.89 -12.64
C GLY A 690 9.03 18.89 -11.91
N GLN A 691 8.29 19.29 -10.87
CA GLN A 691 7.40 18.41 -10.10
C GLN A 691 6.45 17.58 -10.98
N GLU A 692 5.82 18.22 -11.97
CA GLU A 692 4.88 17.56 -12.87
C GLU A 692 5.57 16.59 -13.84
N GLU A 693 6.75 16.95 -14.34
CA GLU A 693 7.54 16.11 -15.24
C GLU A 693 8.02 14.84 -14.52
N ALA A 694 8.52 14.99 -13.29
CA ALA A 694 8.89 13.86 -12.44
C ALA A 694 7.70 12.92 -12.19
N PHE A 695 6.51 13.47 -11.95
CA PHE A 695 5.28 12.69 -11.80
C PHE A 695 4.93 11.93 -13.09
N ARG A 696 4.94 12.58 -14.25
CA ARG A 696 4.60 11.95 -15.54
C ARG A 696 5.56 10.81 -15.88
N GLY A 697 6.87 11.02 -15.72
CA GLY A 697 7.88 9.99 -15.95
C GLY A 697 7.71 8.79 -15.00
N TRP A 698 7.53 9.06 -13.71
CA TRP A 698 7.27 8.02 -12.71
C TRP A 698 5.96 7.26 -12.99
N ALA A 699 4.88 7.96 -13.31
CA ALA A 699 3.57 7.36 -13.55
C ALA A 699 3.58 6.41 -14.76
N GLN A 700 4.30 6.78 -15.82
CA GLN A 700 4.53 5.90 -16.97
C GLN A 700 5.30 4.62 -16.56
N ALA A 701 6.38 4.76 -15.80
CA ALA A 701 7.18 3.61 -15.35
C ALA A 701 6.40 2.72 -14.37
N ALA A 702 5.60 3.30 -13.47
CA ALA A 702 4.77 2.57 -12.52
C ALA A 702 3.68 1.77 -13.24
N PHE A 703 3.06 2.37 -14.27
CA PHE A 703 2.11 1.68 -15.13
C PHE A 703 2.76 0.52 -15.89
N GLN A 704 3.96 0.70 -16.43
CA GLN A 704 4.71 -0.37 -17.09
C GLN A 704 5.06 -1.52 -16.14
N ALA A 705 5.63 -1.21 -14.96
CA ALA A 705 6.00 -2.22 -13.97
C ALA A 705 4.78 -3.02 -13.48
N ALA A 706 3.64 -2.36 -13.26
CA ALA A 706 2.39 -3.02 -12.96
C ALA A 706 1.94 -3.91 -14.13
N CYS A 707 2.00 -3.42 -15.37
CA CYS A 707 1.59 -4.20 -16.54
C CYS A 707 2.40 -5.49 -16.71
N GLU A 708 3.72 -5.41 -16.54
CA GLU A 708 4.63 -6.56 -16.59
C GLU A 708 4.35 -7.55 -15.45
N THR A 709 4.18 -7.04 -14.23
CA THR A 709 3.92 -7.86 -13.02
C THR A 709 2.62 -8.66 -13.12
N PHE A 710 1.55 -7.99 -13.56
CA PHE A 710 0.21 -8.56 -13.68
C PHE A 710 -0.08 -9.13 -15.08
N CYS A 711 0.92 -9.15 -15.97
CA CYS A 711 0.84 -9.72 -17.31
C CYS A 711 -0.30 -9.14 -18.18
N VAL A 712 -0.55 -7.84 -18.08
CA VAL A 712 -1.51 -7.11 -18.94
C VAL A 712 -0.77 -6.45 -20.10
N GLY A 713 -1.18 -6.78 -21.33
CA GLY A 713 -0.43 -6.51 -22.57
C GLY A 713 -0.58 -5.12 -23.18
N GLU A 714 -0.65 -4.05 -22.37
CA GLU A 714 -0.82 -2.68 -22.87
C GLU A 714 0.51 -1.99 -23.17
N ASP A 715 0.56 -1.21 -24.26
CA ASP A 715 1.72 -0.34 -24.56
C ASP A 715 1.72 0.86 -23.61
N ALA A 716 2.56 0.77 -22.58
CA ALA A 716 2.70 1.80 -21.55
C ALA A 716 3.04 3.19 -22.13
N LYS A 717 3.79 3.29 -23.23
CA LYS A 717 4.11 4.57 -23.87
C LYS A 717 2.89 5.17 -24.56
N ALA A 718 2.09 4.35 -25.24
CA ALA A 718 0.87 4.81 -25.88
C ALA A 718 -0.19 5.23 -24.85
N ALA A 719 -0.35 4.47 -23.77
CA ALA A 719 -1.25 4.79 -22.66
C ALA A 719 -0.84 6.09 -21.95
N ALA A 720 0.44 6.25 -21.62
CA ALA A 720 0.98 7.46 -21.01
C ALA A 720 0.81 8.68 -21.93
N ARG A 721 1.07 8.56 -23.23
CA ARG A 721 0.75 9.61 -24.21
C ARG A 721 -0.74 9.93 -24.19
N ASP A 722 -1.64 8.95 -24.21
CA ASP A 722 -3.08 9.26 -24.22
C ASP A 722 -3.59 10.05 -22.99
N ILE A 723 -2.89 9.95 -21.85
CA ILE A 723 -3.25 10.67 -20.61
C ILE A 723 -2.47 11.96 -20.43
N PHE A 724 -1.15 11.94 -20.66
CA PHE A 724 -0.23 13.05 -20.41
C PHE A 724 0.08 13.87 -21.66
N SER A 725 -0.13 13.32 -22.86
CA SER A 725 -0.19 14.16 -24.05
C SER A 725 -1.35 15.12 -23.85
N PRO A 726 -1.17 16.35 -24.33
CA PRO A 726 -2.21 17.34 -24.25
C PRO A 726 -3.35 16.95 -25.18
N LYS A 727 -4.28 16.17 -24.65
CA LYS A 727 -5.64 16.28 -25.16
C LYS A 727 -6.01 17.73 -24.97
N ARG A 728 -6.45 18.38 -26.05
CA ARG A 728 -7.31 19.56 -26.03
C ARG A 728 -8.59 19.19 -25.25
N SER A 729 -8.44 18.98 -23.94
CA SER A 729 -9.41 18.29 -23.08
C SER A 729 -10.59 19.22 -22.83
N TRP A 730 -10.30 20.51 -22.71
CA TRP A 730 -11.28 21.54 -22.87
C TRP A 730 -11.59 21.75 -24.35
N LYS A 731 -12.87 21.58 -24.71
CA LYS A 731 -13.39 21.91 -26.03
C LYS A 731 -14.60 22.80 -25.84
N ARG A 732 -14.66 23.91 -26.57
CA ARG A 732 -15.75 24.90 -26.51
C ARG A 732 -17.15 24.28 -26.52
N GLN A 733 -17.36 23.28 -27.37
CA GLN A 733 -18.65 22.59 -27.56
C GLN A 733 -19.07 21.67 -26.40
N ARG A 734 -18.19 21.40 -25.43
CA ARG A 734 -18.49 20.50 -24.29
C ARG A 734 -18.86 21.21 -23.01
N TYR A 735 -18.78 22.53 -22.98
CA TYR A 735 -19.10 23.32 -21.79
C TYR A 735 -20.05 24.43 -22.19
N ARG A 736 -21.09 24.64 -21.39
CA ARG A 736 -22.00 25.78 -21.53
C ARG A 736 -22.29 26.41 -20.19
N LEU A 737 -22.73 27.66 -20.19
CA LEU A 737 -23.25 28.33 -19.01
C LEU A 737 -24.77 28.20 -19.03
N SER A 738 -25.34 27.90 -17.86
CA SER A 738 -26.78 27.91 -17.62
C SER A 738 -27.11 29.01 -16.62
N ALA A 739 -28.08 29.86 -16.93
CA ALA A 739 -28.56 30.88 -15.99
C ALA A 739 -29.20 30.22 -14.77
N GLN A 740 -28.98 30.80 -13.59
CA GLN A 740 -29.48 30.29 -12.31
C GLN A 740 -30.34 31.37 -11.64
N ALA A 741 -31.45 30.95 -11.01
CA ALA A 741 -32.39 31.88 -10.38
C ALA A 741 -31.87 32.45 -9.05
N GLU A 742 -31.05 31.69 -8.32
CA GLU A 742 -30.53 32.07 -7.01
C GLU A 742 -29.13 32.70 -7.13
N GLY A 743 -28.95 33.85 -6.48
CA GLY A 743 -27.65 34.52 -6.38
C GLY A 743 -26.73 33.88 -5.34
N LEU A 744 -25.44 34.21 -5.42
CA LEU A 744 -24.42 33.71 -4.51
C LEU A 744 -24.63 34.23 -3.08
N GLN A 745 -24.72 33.32 -2.11
CA GLN A 745 -24.38 33.60 -0.72
C GLN A 745 -22.90 33.26 -0.50
N LEU A 746 -22.07 34.27 -0.21
CA LEU A 746 -20.61 34.12 -0.22
C LEU A 746 -20.11 33.04 0.76
N LEU A 747 -20.54 33.10 2.02
CA LEU A 747 -20.06 32.18 3.04
C LEU A 747 -20.45 30.71 2.75
N PRO A 748 -21.72 30.37 2.44
CA PRO A 748 -22.07 29.04 1.96
C PRO A 748 -21.29 28.61 0.70
N GLY A 749 -21.04 29.54 -0.23
CA GLY A 749 -20.24 29.26 -1.42
C GLY A 749 -18.79 28.90 -1.10
N LEU A 750 -18.14 29.62 -0.18
CA LEU A 750 -16.78 29.31 0.28
C LEU A 750 -16.73 27.96 1.01
N ILE A 751 -17.74 27.67 1.85
CA ILE A 751 -17.88 26.38 2.54
C ILE A 751 -18.00 25.23 1.52
N HIS A 752 -18.79 25.42 0.46
CA HIS A 752 -18.93 24.45 -0.64
C HIS A 752 -17.60 24.21 -1.37
N VAL A 753 -16.93 25.28 -1.77
CA VAL A 753 -15.68 25.23 -2.58
C VAL A 753 -14.53 24.62 -1.79
N HIS A 754 -14.36 25.01 -0.53
CA HIS A 754 -13.25 24.56 0.32
C HIS A 754 -13.58 23.33 1.16
N ARG A 755 -14.84 22.90 1.19
CA ARG A 755 -15.34 21.78 2.01
C ARG A 755 -14.94 21.90 3.47
N ARG A 756 -14.96 23.12 4.00
CA ARG A 756 -14.55 23.45 5.37
C ARG A 756 -15.56 24.40 5.99
N LYS A 757 -15.89 24.19 7.27
CA LYS A 757 -16.74 25.13 8.03
C LYS A 757 -16.01 26.48 8.10
N MET A 758 -16.74 27.56 7.83
CA MET A 758 -16.21 28.92 7.84
C MET A 758 -17.18 29.84 8.56
N PHE A 759 -16.64 30.92 9.12
CA PHE A 759 -17.35 31.92 9.90
C PHE A 759 -17.03 33.30 9.33
N GLN A 760 -17.82 34.28 9.73
CA GLN A 760 -17.58 35.68 9.35
C GLN A 760 -17.20 36.46 10.60
N ALA A 761 -15.94 36.89 10.66
CA ALA A 761 -15.48 37.89 11.62
C ALA A 761 -15.67 39.30 11.03
N THR A 762 -15.52 40.35 11.85
CA THR A 762 -15.52 41.75 11.38
C THR A 762 -14.26 42.47 11.80
N ILE A 763 -13.74 43.36 10.96
CA ILE A 763 -12.59 44.18 11.29
C ILE A 763 -12.95 45.11 12.44
N ARG A 764 -12.14 45.11 13.50
CA ARG A 764 -12.20 46.08 14.58
C ARG A 764 -11.22 47.23 14.33
N SER A 765 -10.00 46.92 13.92
CA SER A 765 -9.00 47.91 13.53
C SER A 765 -7.88 47.31 12.66
N VAL A 766 -7.22 48.17 11.89
CA VAL A 766 -5.99 47.85 11.15
C VAL A 766 -4.97 48.94 11.43
N GLU A 767 -3.82 48.59 12.01
CA GLU A 767 -2.80 49.53 12.46
C GLU A 767 -1.43 49.18 11.87
N ASN A 768 -0.65 50.17 11.44
CA ASN A 768 0.71 49.95 10.96
C ASN A 768 1.70 49.86 12.13
N LEU A 769 2.46 48.75 12.21
CA LEU A 769 3.44 48.47 13.27
C LEU A 769 4.86 48.95 12.93
N GLN A 770 5.08 49.44 11.70
CA GLN A 770 6.38 49.95 11.26
C GLN A 770 6.38 51.48 11.25
N SER A 771 7.57 52.07 11.30
CA SER A 771 7.71 53.52 11.09
C SER A 771 7.11 53.94 9.76
N SER A 772 6.49 55.11 9.70
CA SER A 772 6.04 55.73 8.44
C SER A 772 7.18 55.98 7.44
N LYS A 773 8.44 55.95 7.91
CA LYS A 773 9.66 56.04 7.10
C LYS A 773 10.07 54.71 6.47
N SER A 774 9.44 53.59 6.84
CA SER A 774 9.74 52.26 6.29
C SER A 774 9.25 52.16 4.84
N THR A 775 10.03 51.52 3.98
CA THR A 775 9.62 51.17 2.60
C THR A 775 8.71 49.94 2.54
N ARG A 776 8.46 49.30 3.69
CA ARG A 776 7.59 48.14 3.88
C ARG A 776 6.50 48.50 4.88
N ALA A 777 5.46 47.69 4.94
CA ALA A 777 4.46 47.76 6.00
C ALA A 777 4.25 46.38 6.63
N THR A 778 4.06 46.37 7.95
CA THR A 778 3.55 45.23 8.72
C THR A 778 2.40 45.77 9.55
N ILE A 779 1.23 45.15 9.46
CA ILE A 779 0.01 45.63 10.11
C ILE A 779 -0.43 44.69 11.24
N LEU A 780 -1.00 45.28 12.29
CA LEU A 780 -1.81 44.60 13.29
C LEU A 780 -3.27 44.67 12.85
N VAL A 781 -3.86 43.53 12.54
CA VAL A 781 -5.29 43.40 12.23
C VAL A 781 -5.98 42.88 13.48
N ARG A 782 -7.02 43.56 13.97
CA ARG A 782 -7.88 43.08 15.05
C ARG A 782 -9.24 42.73 14.48
N LEU A 783 -9.69 41.50 14.73
CA LEU A 783 -10.97 40.96 14.29
C LEU A 783 -11.87 40.75 15.50
N ASP A 784 -13.13 41.12 15.39
CA ASP A 784 -14.20 40.75 16.32
C ASP A 784 -14.84 39.44 15.82
N THR A 785 -14.93 38.45 16.71
CA THR A 785 -15.50 37.12 16.40
C THR A 785 -17.01 37.08 16.56
N GLY A 786 -17.63 38.11 17.15
CA GLY A 786 -19.05 38.14 17.48
C GLY A 786 -19.48 37.06 18.47
N GLY A 787 -18.53 36.49 19.25
CA GLY A 787 -18.79 35.40 20.19
C GLY A 787 -19.08 34.04 19.53
N GLN A 788 -18.76 33.87 18.24
CA GLN A 788 -19.00 32.62 17.52
C GLN A 788 -18.11 31.49 18.07
N GLU A 789 -18.73 30.39 18.50
CA GLU A 789 -18.05 29.22 19.10
C GLU A 789 -16.98 28.61 18.17
N GLY A 790 -17.25 28.57 16.86
CA GLY A 790 -16.29 28.03 15.88
C GLY A 790 -15.06 28.90 15.59
N LEU A 791 -14.96 30.07 16.23
CA LEU A 791 -13.78 30.96 16.20
C LEU A 791 -13.01 30.95 17.52
N GLN A 792 -13.30 30.02 18.44
CA GLN A 792 -12.46 29.79 19.61
C GLN A 792 -11.08 29.25 19.20
N TYR A 793 -10.04 29.71 19.89
CA TYR A 793 -8.65 29.37 19.59
C TYR A 793 -7.81 29.38 20.87
N GLN A 794 -6.61 28.82 20.82
CA GLN A 794 -5.59 28.92 21.87
C GLN A 794 -4.34 29.64 21.34
N PRO A 795 -3.56 30.33 22.20
CA PRO A 795 -2.29 30.92 21.79
C PRO A 795 -1.41 29.90 21.06
N GLY A 796 -0.98 30.25 19.85
CA GLY A 796 -0.22 29.37 18.95
C GLY A 796 -1.01 28.86 17.74
N ASP A 797 -2.33 28.84 17.80
CA ASP A 797 -3.19 28.44 16.68
C ASP A 797 -3.11 29.45 15.51
N HIS A 798 -3.56 29.03 14.32
CA HIS A 798 -3.64 29.86 13.12
C HIS A 798 -5.08 30.18 12.75
N ILE A 799 -5.26 31.25 11.98
CA ILE A 799 -6.50 31.54 11.27
C ILE A 799 -6.29 31.39 9.76
N GLY A 800 -7.19 30.70 9.08
CA GLY A 800 -7.30 30.70 7.62
C GLY A 800 -8.25 31.79 7.17
N VAL A 801 -7.78 32.73 6.35
CA VAL A 801 -8.55 33.87 5.85
C VAL A 801 -8.79 33.73 4.36
N CYS A 802 -10.03 33.91 3.91
CA CYS A 802 -10.40 33.85 2.48
C CYS A 802 -10.48 35.25 1.86
N PRO A 803 -9.44 35.71 1.14
CA PRO A 803 -9.45 37.03 0.54
C PRO A 803 -10.21 37.06 -0.80
N PRO A 804 -10.73 38.22 -1.21
CA PRO A 804 -11.08 38.48 -2.61
C PRO A 804 -9.86 38.90 -3.43
N ASN A 805 -9.91 38.64 -4.74
CA ASN A 805 -9.03 39.29 -5.71
C ASN A 805 -9.35 40.78 -5.82
N ARG A 806 -8.34 41.59 -6.17
CA ARG A 806 -8.48 43.05 -6.28
C ARG A 806 -9.50 43.43 -7.37
N PRO A 807 -10.46 44.34 -7.09
CA PRO A 807 -11.49 44.71 -8.06
C PRO A 807 -10.94 45.15 -9.42
N GLY A 808 -9.91 45.99 -9.44
CA GLY A 808 -9.30 46.46 -10.69
C GLY A 808 -8.71 45.34 -11.56
N LEU A 809 -8.14 44.28 -10.95
CA LEU A 809 -7.63 43.12 -11.67
C LEU A 809 -8.78 42.28 -12.24
N VAL A 810 -9.89 42.16 -11.50
CA VAL A 810 -11.09 41.45 -11.92
C VAL A 810 -11.77 42.17 -13.09
N GLU A 811 -11.94 43.50 -13.03
CA GLU A 811 -12.51 44.27 -14.15
C GLU A 811 -11.66 44.15 -15.42
N ALA A 812 -10.33 44.29 -15.28
CA ALA A 812 -9.42 44.19 -16.40
C ALA A 812 -9.47 42.80 -17.03
N LEU A 813 -9.49 41.73 -16.23
CA LEU A 813 -9.64 40.36 -16.74
C LEU A 813 -11.01 40.14 -17.41
N LEU A 814 -12.11 40.63 -16.82
CA LEU A 814 -13.45 40.54 -17.41
C LEU A 814 -13.51 41.22 -18.79
N SER A 815 -12.81 42.33 -18.98
CA SER A 815 -12.73 43.03 -20.28
C SER A 815 -12.02 42.22 -21.38
N ARG A 816 -11.29 41.16 -21.01
CA ARG A 816 -10.60 40.24 -21.93
C ARG A 816 -11.38 38.96 -22.20
N VAL A 817 -12.52 38.74 -21.54
CA VAL A 817 -13.36 37.56 -21.74
C VAL A 817 -14.22 37.73 -22.97
N GLU A 818 -14.20 36.73 -23.85
CA GLU A 818 -15.06 36.65 -25.03
C GLU A 818 -16.48 36.23 -24.61
N ASP A 819 -17.48 36.96 -25.11
CA ASP A 819 -18.92 36.73 -24.87
C ASP A 819 -19.27 36.45 -23.39
N PRO A 820 -18.94 37.35 -22.45
CA PRO A 820 -19.23 37.12 -21.03
C PRO A 820 -20.76 37.11 -20.79
N PRO A 821 -21.25 36.30 -19.83
CA PRO A 821 -22.64 36.37 -19.40
C PRO A 821 -22.96 37.76 -18.83
N ALA A 822 -24.25 38.11 -18.74
CA ALA A 822 -24.66 39.40 -18.22
C ALA A 822 -24.07 39.63 -16.80
N PRO A 823 -23.57 40.86 -16.48
CA PRO A 823 -22.79 41.08 -15.24
C PRO A 823 -23.51 40.71 -13.93
N THR A 824 -24.84 40.73 -13.93
CA THR A 824 -25.71 40.44 -12.79
C THR A 824 -26.32 39.04 -12.82
N GLU A 825 -26.09 38.25 -13.86
CA GLU A 825 -26.69 36.92 -14.04
C GLU A 825 -25.84 35.84 -13.35
N PRO A 826 -26.38 35.13 -12.33
CA PRO A 826 -25.71 33.96 -11.77
C PRO A 826 -25.71 32.83 -12.80
N VAL A 827 -24.56 32.20 -13.00
CA VAL A 827 -24.41 31.08 -13.94
C VAL A 827 -23.89 29.84 -13.24
N ALA A 828 -24.23 28.66 -13.76
CA ALA A 828 -23.58 27.41 -13.45
C ALA A 828 -22.98 26.81 -14.73
N VAL A 829 -21.82 26.17 -14.61
CA VAL A 829 -21.21 25.43 -15.71
C VAL A 829 -21.92 24.09 -15.86
N GLU A 830 -22.27 23.73 -17.09
CA GLU A 830 -22.69 22.39 -17.45
C GLU A 830 -21.69 21.78 -18.43
N GLN A 831 -21.36 20.51 -18.22
CA GLN A 831 -20.48 19.72 -19.06
C GLN A 831 -21.29 18.68 -19.83
N LEU A 832 -20.99 18.50 -21.12
CA LEU A 832 -21.58 17.46 -21.94
C LEU A 832 -20.91 16.11 -21.61
N GLU A 833 -21.61 15.23 -20.90
CA GLU A 833 -21.15 13.87 -20.63
C GLU A 833 -21.20 13.04 -21.91
N LYS A 834 -20.15 12.23 -22.15
CA LYS A 834 -20.22 11.22 -23.21
C LYS A 834 -21.16 10.11 -22.73
N GLY A 835 -22.22 9.85 -23.50
CA GLY A 835 -23.01 8.63 -23.32
C GLY A 835 -22.10 7.41 -23.31
N SER A 836 -22.34 6.50 -22.38
CA SER A 836 -21.68 5.18 -22.36
C SER A 836 -22.24 4.35 -23.52
N PRO A 837 -21.46 3.44 -24.15
CA PRO A 837 -22.04 2.48 -25.10
C PRO A 837 -23.18 1.69 -24.41
N GLY A 838 -24.42 1.90 -24.83
CA GLY A 838 -25.62 1.30 -24.21
C GLY A 838 -26.27 2.10 -23.06
N GLY A 839 -25.73 3.27 -22.70
CA GLY A 839 -26.33 4.19 -21.71
C GLY A 839 -27.26 5.24 -22.35
N PRO A 840 -27.91 6.09 -21.52
CA PRO A 840 -28.70 7.22 -22.01
C PRO A 840 -27.86 8.15 -22.91
N PRO A 841 -28.51 8.88 -23.84
CA PRO A 841 -27.81 9.80 -24.73
C PRO A 841 -27.02 10.86 -23.95
N PRO A 842 -25.97 11.45 -24.55
CA PRO A 842 -25.18 12.52 -23.95
C PRO A 842 -26.07 13.60 -23.32
N GLY A 843 -25.93 13.80 -22.01
CA GLY A 843 -26.66 14.81 -21.24
C GLY A 843 -25.74 15.95 -20.83
N TRP A 844 -26.31 17.13 -20.64
CA TRP A 844 -25.63 18.23 -19.95
C TRP A 844 -25.76 18.01 -18.45
N VAL A 845 -24.63 17.87 -17.76
CA VAL A 845 -24.58 17.67 -16.32
C VAL A 845 -23.90 18.87 -15.69
N ARG A 846 -24.49 19.39 -14.61
CA ARG A 846 -23.93 20.54 -13.88
C ARG A 846 -22.59 20.17 -13.26
N ASP A 847 -21.57 20.99 -13.51
CA ASP A 847 -20.27 20.89 -12.85
C ASP A 847 -20.41 21.38 -11.40
N PRO A 848 -20.18 20.52 -10.39
CA PRO A 848 -20.35 20.88 -8.99
C PRO A 848 -19.19 21.71 -8.43
N ARG A 849 -18.17 22.03 -9.24
CA ARG A 849 -16.93 22.69 -8.78
C ARG A 849 -17.16 24.05 -8.11
N LEU A 850 -18.05 24.87 -8.67
CA LEU A 850 -18.37 26.20 -8.18
C LEU A 850 -19.87 26.30 -7.87
N PRO A 851 -20.26 27.07 -6.84
CA PRO A 851 -21.67 27.41 -6.63
C PRO A 851 -22.17 28.32 -7.76
N PRO A 852 -23.51 28.45 -7.95
CA PRO A 852 -24.08 29.45 -8.84
C PRO A 852 -23.59 30.83 -8.42
N CYS A 853 -22.95 31.53 -9.35
CA CYS A 853 -22.44 32.87 -9.11
C CYS A 853 -22.24 33.60 -10.44
N THR A 854 -22.14 34.94 -10.39
CA THR A 854 -21.78 35.71 -11.59
C THR A 854 -20.30 35.44 -11.92
N LEU A 855 -19.91 35.60 -13.19
CA LEU A 855 -18.50 35.45 -13.58
C LEU A 855 -17.58 36.37 -12.76
N ARG A 856 -18.05 37.60 -12.49
CA ARG A 856 -17.40 38.55 -11.58
C ARG A 856 -17.16 37.95 -10.20
N GLN A 857 -18.18 37.39 -9.56
CA GLN A 857 -18.05 36.77 -8.24
C GLN A 857 -17.10 35.57 -8.25
N ALA A 858 -17.11 34.74 -9.30
CA ALA A 858 -16.17 33.63 -9.44
C ALA A 858 -14.72 34.11 -9.47
N LEU A 859 -14.41 35.10 -10.30
CA LEU A 859 -13.08 35.70 -10.40
C LEU A 859 -12.70 36.51 -9.16
N THR A 860 -13.65 37.05 -8.41
CA THR A 860 -13.37 37.76 -7.15
C THR A 860 -13.09 36.80 -6.01
N PHE A 861 -13.91 35.77 -5.78
CA PHE A 861 -13.89 35.01 -4.52
C PHE A 861 -13.42 33.56 -4.62
N PHE A 862 -13.47 32.94 -5.81
CA PHE A 862 -13.27 31.48 -5.92
C PHE A 862 -12.10 31.07 -6.79
N LEU A 863 -11.65 31.90 -7.74
CA LEU A 863 -10.63 31.53 -8.72
C LEU A 863 -9.32 32.29 -8.50
N ASP A 864 -8.19 31.60 -8.59
CA ASP A 864 -6.87 32.23 -8.55
C ASP A 864 -6.52 32.76 -9.94
N ILE A 865 -6.44 34.09 -10.04
CA ILE A 865 -6.09 34.82 -11.27
C ILE A 865 -4.68 35.42 -11.19
N THR A 866 -3.95 35.18 -10.10
CA THR A 866 -2.66 35.81 -9.77
C THR A 866 -1.49 34.87 -9.86
N SER A 867 -1.70 33.58 -9.59
CA SER A 867 -0.66 32.57 -9.77
C SER A 867 -0.32 32.38 -11.25
N PRO A 868 0.96 32.22 -11.62
CA PRO A 868 1.37 31.93 -12.99
C PRO A 868 0.62 30.73 -13.59
N PRO A 869 0.05 30.86 -14.81
CA PRO A 869 -0.60 29.76 -15.49
C PRO A 869 0.30 28.53 -15.63
N SER A 870 -0.24 27.35 -15.33
CA SER A 870 0.50 26.08 -15.47
C SER A 870 0.83 25.80 -16.94
N PRO A 871 1.82 24.93 -17.24
CA PRO A 871 2.10 24.53 -18.62
C PRO A 871 0.87 23.94 -19.31
N GLN A 872 0.01 23.24 -18.56
CA GLN A 872 -1.27 22.73 -19.07
C GLN A 872 -2.22 23.86 -19.49
N LEU A 873 -2.37 24.90 -18.66
CA LEU A 873 -3.22 26.05 -18.98
C LEU A 873 -2.65 26.85 -20.16
N LEU A 874 -1.35 27.11 -20.20
CA LEU A 874 -0.69 27.77 -21.34
C LEU A 874 -0.96 27.05 -22.66
N ARG A 875 -0.95 25.72 -22.63
CA ARG A 875 -1.26 24.91 -23.81
C ARG A 875 -2.73 24.97 -24.21
N LEU A 876 -3.66 25.16 -23.28
CA LEU A 876 -5.06 25.40 -23.62
C LEU A 876 -5.21 26.80 -24.25
N LEU A 877 -4.53 27.81 -23.68
CA LEU A 877 -4.51 29.16 -24.22
C LEU A 877 -3.89 29.18 -25.63
N SER A 878 -2.88 28.36 -25.91
CA SER A 878 -2.29 28.27 -27.26
C SER A 878 -3.31 27.84 -28.32
N THR A 879 -4.30 27.01 -27.94
CA THR A 879 -5.38 26.59 -28.87
C THR A 879 -6.44 27.66 -29.10
N LEU A 880 -6.40 28.75 -28.34
CA LEU A 880 -7.31 29.89 -28.43
C LEU A 880 -6.63 31.14 -28.99
N ALA A 881 -5.30 31.12 -29.18
CA ALA A 881 -4.56 32.19 -29.84
C ALA A 881 -4.85 32.17 -31.34
N GLU A 882 -5.33 33.29 -31.88
CA GLU A 882 -5.63 33.45 -33.30
C GLU A 882 -4.38 33.79 -34.14
N GLU A 883 -3.36 34.38 -33.51
CA GLU A 883 -2.09 34.72 -34.17
C GLU A 883 -1.11 33.53 -34.11
N PRO A 884 -0.63 33.00 -35.26
CA PRO A 884 0.25 31.83 -35.29
C PRO A 884 1.54 31.97 -34.47
N ARG A 885 2.10 33.18 -34.37
CA ARG A 885 3.31 33.44 -33.56
C ARG A 885 3.05 33.28 -32.08
N GLU A 886 1.94 33.82 -31.58
CA GLU A 886 1.53 33.71 -30.17
C GLU A 886 1.20 32.26 -29.82
N GLN A 887 0.53 31.53 -30.72
CA GLN A 887 0.29 30.10 -30.57
C GLN A 887 1.60 29.32 -30.39
N GLN A 888 2.59 29.53 -31.26
CA GLN A 888 3.88 28.84 -31.19
C GLN A 888 4.65 29.14 -29.90
N GLU A 889 4.61 30.39 -29.43
CA GLU A 889 5.29 30.78 -28.19
C GLU A 889 4.63 30.16 -26.95
N LEU A 890 3.29 30.18 -26.87
CA LEU A 890 2.54 29.49 -25.82
C LEU A 890 2.78 27.98 -25.84
N GLU A 891 2.85 27.38 -27.03
CA GLU A 891 3.18 25.96 -27.19
C GLU A 891 4.60 25.65 -26.68
N ALA A 892 5.58 26.47 -27.03
CA ALA A 892 6.97 26.33 -26.58
C ALA A 892 7.06 26.44 -25.04
N LEU A 893 6.44 27.46 -24.44
CA LEU A 893 6.36 27.61 -22.98
C LEU A 893 5.64 26.44 -22.32
N SER A 894 4.67 25.82 -22.99
CA SER A 894 3.97 24.67 -22.43
C SER A 894 4.77 23.36 -22.50
N GLN A 895 5.76 23.27 -23.38
CA GLN A 895 6.46 22.02 -23.73
C GLN A 895 7.88 21.97 -23.20
N ASP A 896 8.58 23.10 -23.12
CA ASP A 896 9.96 23.21 -22.61
C ASP A 896 9.94 23.59 -21.11
N PRO A 897 10.27 22.66 -20.20
CA PRO A 897 10.23 22.91 -18.76
C PRO A 897 11.23 23.98 -18.31
N ARG A 898 12.39 24.10 -18.96
CA ARG A 898 13.40 25.11 -18.59
C ARG A 898 12.90 26.48 -18.98
N ARG A 899 12.44 26.62 -20.22
CA ARG A 899 11.90 27.89 -20.73
C ARG A 899 10.68 28.34 -19.92
N TYR A 900 9.78 27.42 -19.56
CA TYR A 900 8.65 27.71 -18.68
C TYR A 900 9.10 28.23 -17.32
N GLU A 901 10.02 27.54 -16.65
CA GLU A 901 10.46 27.92 -15.32
C GLU A 901 11.26 29.25 -15.34
N GLU A 902 12.09 29.50 -16.36
CA GLU A 902 12.73 30.81 -16.55
C GLU A 902 11.70 31.93 -16.73
N TRP A 903 10.74 31.76 -17.64
CA TRP A 903 9.67 32.73 -17.89
C TRP A 903 8.81 32.98 -16.64
N LYS A 904 8.35 31.91 -15.98
CA LYS A 904 7.51 31.94 -14.78
C LYS A 904 8.17 32.71 -13.65
N TRP A 905 9.44 32.45 -13.35
CA TRP A 905 10.10 33.08 -12.21
C TRP A 905 10.63 34.49 -12.52
N PHE A 906 11.03 34.76 -13.76
CA PHE A 906 11.44 36.10 -14.17
C PHE A 906 10.25 37.06 -14.21
N ARG A 907 9.12 36.64 -14.80
CA ARG A 907 7.94 37.51 -14.98
C ARG A 907 6.91 37.39 -13.86
N CYS A 908 6.83 36.25 -13.19
CA CYS A 908 5.76 35.90 -12.23
C CYS A 908 4.35 36.30 -12.73
N PRO A 909 3.98 36.00 -13.98
CA PRO A 909 2.86 36.68 -14.63
C PRO A 909 1.51 36.23 -14.07
N THR A 910 0.63 37.18 -13.78
CA THR A 910 -0.80 36.95 -13.55
C THR A 910 -1.48 36.49 -14.84
N LEU A 911 -2.69 35.95 -14.75
CA LEU A 911 -3.43 35.57 -15.97
C LEU A 911 -3.68 36.77 -16.89
N LEU A 912 -3.97 37.94 -16.32
CA LEU A 912 -4.15 39.17 -17.11
C LEU A 912 -2.89 39.50 -17.91
N GLU A 913 -1.71 39.49 -17.27
CA GLU A 913 -0.43 39.78 -17.94
C GLU A 913 -0.12 38.76 -19.04
N VAL A 914 -0.56 37.50 -18.90
CA VAL A 914 -0.47 36.51 -19.99
C VAL A 914 -1.37 36.91 -21.17
N LEU A 915 -2.61 37.36 -20.93
CA LEU A 915 -3.53 37.79 -21.97
C LEU A 915 -3.16 39.15 -22.61
N GLU A 916 -2.35 39.94 -21.92
CA GLU A 916 -1.72 41.15 -22.46
C GLU A 916 -0.48 40.80 -23.30
N GLN A 917 0.29 39.79 -22.90
CA GLN A 917 1.41 39.27 -23.68
C GLN A 917 0.93 38.55 -24.96
N PHE A 918 -0.22 37.87 -24.90
CA PHE A 918 -0.82 37.12 -26.00
C PHE A 918 -2.23 37.65 -26.30
N PRO A 919 -2.36 38.86 -26.89
CA PRO A 919 -3.63 39.53 -27.08
C PRO A 919 -4.61 38.81 -28.01
N SER A 920 -4.13 37.91 -28.89
CA SER A 920 -4.96 37.14 -29.82
C SER A 920 -5.72 35.98 -29.16
N VAL A 921 -5.51 35.73 -27.86
CA VAL A 921 -6.21 34.67 -27.12
C VAL A 921 -7.67 35.07 -26.89
N ALA A 922 -8.59 34.44 -27.62
CA ALA A 922 -10.02 34.59 -27.44
C ALA A 922 -10.49 33.73 -26.25
N LEU A 923 -10.71 34.36 -25.08
CA LEU A 923 -10.84 33.67 -23.80
C LEU A 923 -12.31 33.44 -23.39
N PRO A 924 -12.87 32.21 -23.54
CA PRO A 924 -14.26 31.95 -23.22
C PRO A 924 -14.49 31.78 -21.71
N ALA A 925 -15.59 32.34 -21.19
CA ALA A 925 -15.95 32.26 -19.77
C ALA A 925 -15.98 30.83 -19.16
N PRO A 926 -16.52 29.78 -19.83
CA PRO A 926 -16.50 28.42 -19.27
C PRO A 926 -15.09 27.83 -19.13
N LEU A 927 -14.09 28.30 -19.88
CA LEU A 927 -12.71 27.87 -19.67
C LEU A 927 -12.18 28.39 -18.33
N LEU A 928 -12.43 29.66 -18.00
CA LEU A 928 -12.01 30.25 -16.73
C LEU A 928 -12.61 29.50 -15.54
N LEU A 929 -13.92 29.28 -15.58
CA LEU A 929 -14.67 28.62 -14.51
C LEU A 929 -14.27 27.15 -14.30
N THR A 930 -13.74 26.48 -15.33
CA THR A 930 -13.39 25.05 -15.26
C THR A 930 -11.89 24.78 -15.14
N GLN A 931 -11.02 25.69 -15.59
CA GLN A 931 -9.57 25.43 -15.71
C GLN A 931 -8.71 26.23 -14.73
N LEU A 932 -9.13 27.42 -14.28
CA LEU A 932 -8.32 28.18 -13.31
C LEU A 932 -8.27 27.46 -11.97
N PRO A 933 -7.17 27.52 -11.20
CA PRO A 933 -7.13 27.00 -9.83
C PRO A 933 -8.11 27.71 -8.90
N LEU A 934 -8.48 27.08 -7.78
CA LEU A 934 -9.28 27.73 -6.74
C LEU A 934 -8.43 28.69 -5.91
N LEU A 935 -8.99 29.85 -5.55
CA LEU A 935 -8.34 30.83 -4.69
C LEU A 935 -8.23 30.30 -3.25
N GLN A 936 -7.01 30.05 -2.79
CA GLN A 936 -6.80 29.41 -1.48
C GLN A 936 -6.93 30.38 -0.30
N PRO A 937 -7.37 29.93 0.90
CA PRO A 937 -7.24 30.70 2.13
C PRO A 937 -5.76 30.96 2.47
N ARG A 938 -5.45 32.08 3.12
CA ARG A 938 -4.10 32.40 3.63
C ARG A 938 -4.08 32.25 5.15
N TYR A 939 -3.06 31.56 5.65
CA TYR A 939 -2.90 31.29 7.07
C TYR A 939 -2.07 32.38 7.75
N TYR A 940 -2.48 32.75 8.96
CA TYR A 940 -1.77 33.70 9.84
C TYR A 940 -1.75 33.15 11.26
N SER A 941 -0.58 33.16 11.93
CA SER A 941 -0.51 32.83 13.35
C SER A 941 -1.23 33.89 14.17
N VAL A 942 -2.08 33.44 15.08
CA VAL A 942 -2.87 34.35 15.93
C VAL A 942 -1.95 35.03 16.94
N SER A 943 -1.99 36.36 16.96
CA SER A 943 -1.13 37.24 17.75
C SER A 943 -1.84 37.90 18.93
N SER A 944 -2.81 37.19 19.52
CA SER A 944 -3.53 37.58 20.74
C SER A 944 -3.79 36.39 21.64
N ALA A 945 -3.88 36.61 22.94
CA ALA A 945 -4.41 35.62 23.87
C ALA A 945 -5.92 35.81 24.06
N PRO A 946 -6.74 34.74 23.96
CA PRO A 946 -8.19 34.83 24.15
C PRO A 946 -8.56 35.20 25.60
N SER A 947 -7.67 34.92 26.55
CA SER A 947 -7.78 35.31 27.96
C SER A 947 -7.66 36.83 28.17
N THR A 948 -6.83 37.48 27.36
CA THR A 948 -6.60 38.94 27.42
C THR A 948 -7.58 39.71 26.53
N HIS A 949 -7.95 39.15 25.38
CA HIS A 949 -8.88 39.77 24.43
C HIS A 949 -10.05 38.83 24.09
N PRO A 950 -10.99 38.57 25.02
CA PRO A 950 -12.13 37.71 24.77
C PRO A 950 -12.96 38.21 23.59
N GLY A 951 -13.32 37.32 22.67
CA GLY A 951 -14.07 37.67 21.47
C GLY A 951 -13.27 38.38 20.38
N GLU A 952 -11.95 38.53 20.53
CA GLU A 952 -11.08 39.12 19.51
C GLU A 952 -10.02 38.15 19.00
N ILE A 953 -9.63 38.30 17.73
CA ILE A 953 -8.48 37.63 17.11
C ILE A 953 -7.58 38.69 16.49
N HIS A 954 -6.30 38.69 16.88
CA HIS A 954 -5.32 39.63 16.33
C HIS A 954 -4.37 38.92 15.37
N LEU A 955 -3.93 39.61 14.31
CA LEU A 955 -2.99 39.09 13.32
C LEU A 955 -1.86 40.07 13.07
N THR A 956 -0.64 39.55 12.93
CA THR A 956 0.55 40.33 12.52
C THR A 956 0.88 40.03 11.06
N VAL A 957 0.53 40.92 10.15
CA VAL A 957 0.54 40.66 8.70
C VAL A 957 1.59 41.52 7.99
N ALA A 958 2.59 40.89 7.37
CA ALA A 958 3.48 41.61 6.45
C ALA A 958 2.74 41.92 5.14
N VAL A 959 2.69 43.19 4.75
CA VAL A 959 2.04 43.62 3.50
C VAL A 959 2.98 43.35 2.33
N LEU A 960 2.64 42.35 1.51
CA LEU A 960 3.47 41.94 0.38
C LEU A 960 3.17 42.81 -0.85
N ALA A 961 4.20 43.52 -1.31
CA ALA A 961 4.26 44.17 -2.62
C ALA A 961 5.69 44.03 -3.17
N TYR A 962 5.82 43.60 -4.42
CA TYR A 962 7.13 43.37 -5.06
C TYR A 962 7.07 43.66 -6.56
N ARG A 963 8.19 44.08 -7.14
CA ARG A 963 8.31 44.26 -8.60
C ARG A 963 8.85 43.00 -9.24
N THR A 964 8.27 42.59 -10.37
CA THR A 964 8.75 41.45 -11.17
C THR A 964 9.97 41.85 -12.02
N GLN A 965 10.51 40.94 -12.83
CA GLN A 965 11.63 41.20 -13.75
C GLN A 965 12.83 41.85 -13.05
N ASP A 966 13.29 41.23 -11.96
CA ASP A 966 14.40 41.69 -11.12
C ASP A 966 14.27 43.14 -10.62
N GLY A 967 13.04 43.60 -10.40
CA GLY A 967 12.74 44.93 -9.86
C GLY A 967 12.37 45.97 -10.91
N LEU A 968 12.47 45.65 -12.20
CA LEU A 968 12.19 46.55 -13.32
C LEU A 968 10.75 46.42 -13.86
N GLY A 969 10.05 45.35 -13.50
CA GLY A 969 8.71 45.03 -13.98
C GLY A 969 7.57 45.74 -13.21
N PRO A 970 6.31 45.38 -13.57
CA PRO A 970 5.12 45.86 -12.87
C PRO A 970 5.12 45.45 -11.39
N LEU A 971 4.34 46.20 -10.61
CA LEU A 971 4.17 45.96 -9.18
C LEU A 971 3.10 44.88 -8.95
N HIS A 972 3.49 43.81 -8.28
CA HIS A 972 2.64 42.70 -7.86
C HIS A 972 2.32 42.81 -6.38
N TYR A 973 1.14 42.33 -6.00
CA TYR A 973 0.55 42.53 -4.68
C TYR A 973 0.12 41.17 -4.10
N GLY A 974 0.45 40.92 -2.83
CA GLY A 974 -0.06 39.75 -2.13
C GLY A 974 -1.57 39.88 -1.92
N VAL A 975 -2.34 38.92 -2.46
CA VAL A 975 -3.82 38.97 -2.49
C VAL A 975 -4.40 39.26 -1.11
N CYS A 976 -4.10 38.43 -0.10
CA CYS A 976 -4.69 38.57 1.23
C CYS A 976 -4.10 39.75 2.02
N SER A 977 -2.78 39.91 2.03
CA SER A 977 -2.13 40.93 2.87
C SER A 977 -2.48 42.36 2.45
N THR A 978 -2.62 42.60 1.14
CA THR A 978 -2.97 43.93 0.63
C THR A 978 -4.46 44.20 0.78
N TRP A 979 -5.32 43.19 0.64
CA TRP A 979 -6.73 43.30 0.98
C TRP A 979 -6.93 43.65 2.45
N LEU A 980 -6.32 42.90 3.38
CA LEU A 980 -6.41 43.17 4.82
C LEU A 980 -5.92 44.59 5.19
N SER A 981 -4.89 45.10 4.52
CA SER A 981 -4.37 46.46 4.77
C SER A 981 -5.33 47.60 4.38
N GLN A 982 -6.36 47.30 3.60
CA GLN A 982 -7.30 48.29 3.06
C GLN A 982 -8.66 48.27 3.76
N LEU A 983 -8.91 47.29 4.63
CA LEU A 983 -10.19 47.14 5.33
C LEU A 983 -10.38 48.18 6.42
N LYS A 984 -11.64 48.52 6.67
CA LYS A 984 -12.10 49.48 7.68
C LYS A 984 -12.88 48.76 8.79
N PRO A 985 -13.01 49.38 9.98
CA PRO A 985 -13.86 48.84 11.03
C PRO A 985 -15.27 48.50 10.53
N GLY A 986 -15.75 47.28 10.82
CA GLY A 986 -17.02 46.73 10.38
C GLY A 986 -16.95 45.85 9.13
N ASP A 987 -15.88 45.91 8.34
CA ASP A 987 -15.77 45.09 7.12
C ASP A 987 -15.72 43.58 7.44
N PRO A 988 -16.46 42.72 6.69
CA PRO A 988 -16.52 41.29 6.96
C PRO A 988 -15.27 40.54 6.47
N VAL A 989 -14.84 39.55 7.25
CA VAL A 989 -13.68 38.70 6.96
C VAL A 989 -14.10 37.23 7.09
N PRO A 990 -14.29 36.52 5.96
CA PRO A 990 -14.54 35.08 5.99
C PRO A 990 -13.29 34.32 6.43
N CYS A 991 -13.41 33.52 7.48
CA CYS A 991 -12.28 32.87 8.12
C CYS A 991 -12.65 31.57 8.86
N PHE A 992 -11.63 30.83 9.29
CA PHE A 992 -11.77 29.65 10.15
C PHE A 992 -10.50 29.44 10.99
N ILE A 993 -10.60 28.79 12.14
CA ILE A 993 -9.45 28.44 12.97
C ILE A 993 -8.82 27.13 12.48
N ARG A 994 -7.48 27.11 12.44
CA ARG A 994 -6.67 25.90 12.28
C ARG A 994 -5.86 25.74 13.56
N GLY A 995 -6.19 24.72 14.35
CA GLY A 995 -5.46 24.43 15.59
C GLY A 995 -4.01 24.02 15.31
N ALA A 996 -3.09 24.44 16.17
CA ALA A 996 -1.67 24.10 16.11
C ALA A 996 -1.20 23.50 17.46
N PRO A 997 -1.64 22.27 17.80
CA PRO A 997 -1.36 21.67 19.11
C PRO A 997 0.13 21.51 19.40
N SER A 998 0.96 21.36 18.36
CA SER A 998 2.42 21.29 18.48
C SER A 998 3.11 22.64 18.70
N PHE A 999 2.39 23.75 18.71
CA PHE A 999 2.94 25.10 18.87
C PHE A 999 2.19 25.88 19.97
N ARG A 1000 1.90 25.23 21.10
CA ARG A 1000 1.26 25.85 22.27
C ARG A 1000 2.24 25.98 23.42
N LEU A 1001 1.97 26.91 24.34
CA LEU A 1001 2.71 27.00 25.60
C LEU A 1001 2.62 25.68 26.38
N PRO A 1002 3.68 25.29 27.12
CA PRO A 1002 3.63 24.14 28.00
C PRO A 1002 2.51 24.30 29.04
N PRO A 1003 1.76 23.24 29.37
CA PRO A 1003 0.75 23.30 30.42
C PRO A 1003 1.33 23.69 31.80
N ASP A 1004 2.60 23.36 32.05
CA ASP A 1004 3.34 23.74 33.25
C ASP A 1004 4.06 25.10 33.04
N PRO A 1005 3.60 26.19 33.69
CA PRO A 1005 4.18 27.53 33.52
C PRO A 1005 5.57 27.68 34.17
N SER A 1006 6.01 26.71 34.99
CA SER A 1006 7.34 26.71 35.62
C SER A 1006 8.47 26.30 34.67
N LEU A 1007 8.14 25.70 33.52
CA LEU A 1007 9.15 25.30 32.53
C LEU A 1007 9.66 26.52 31.72
N PRO A 1008 10.98 26.68 31.57
CA PRO A 1008 11.57 27.78 30.83
C PRO A 1008 11.28 27.67 29.33
N CYS A 1009 11.04 28.80 28.67
CA CYS A 1009 10.75 28.88 27.23
C CYS A 1009 11.68 29.87 26.52
N ILE A 1010 12.31 29.42 25.42
CA ILE A 1010 13.08 30.27 24.50
C ILE A 1010 12.25 30.49 23.23
N LEU A 1011 11.93 31.73 22.90
CA LEU A 1011 11.10 32.12 21.77
C LEU A 1011 11.96 32.77 20.68
N VAL A 1012 12.07 32.17 19.50
CA VAL A 1012 12.93 32.63 18.41
C VAL A 1012 12.09 32.93 17.16
N GLY A 1013 12.05 34.18 16.74
CA GLY A 1013 11.23 34.56 15.58
C GLY A 1013 11.51 35.97 15.05
N PRO A 1014 12.19 36.11 13.90
CA PRO A 1014 12.39 37.42 13.28
C PRO A 1014 11.17 37.88 12.47
N GLY A 1015 11.00 39.20 12.35
CA GLY A 1015 9.93 39.82 11.57
C GLY A 1015 8.54 39.35 12.03
N THR A 1016 7.69 38.91 11.11
CA THR A 1016 6.36 38.38 11.45
C THR A 1016 6.41 37.04 12.19
N GLY A 1017 7.57 36.39 12.32
CA GLY A 1017 7.74 35.22 13.19
C GLY A 1017 7.48 35.53 14.68
N ILE A 1018 7.40 36.81 15.06
CA ILE A 1018 6.97 37.22 16.41
C ILE A 1018 5.46 37.03 16.65
N ALA A 1019 4.66 36.83 15.60
CA ALA A 1019 3.20 36.81 15.67
C ALA A 1019 2.64 35.89 16.77
N PRO A 1020 2.94 34.58 16.82
CA PRO A 1020 2.38 33.71 17.86
C PRO A 1020 2.90 34.04 19.26
N PHE A 1021 4.13 34.55 19.36
CA PHE A 1021 4.72 34.93 20.64
C PHE A 1021 3.97 36.07 21.31
N ARG A 1022 3.33 36.94 20.52
CA ARG A 1022 2.44 37.96 21.06
C ARG A 1022 1.27 37.39 21.85
N GLY A 1023 0.70 36.29 21.37
CA GLY A 1023 -0.29 35.53 22.14
C GLY A 1023 0.33 34.92 23.40
N PHE A 1024 1.56 34.39 23.32
CA PHE A 1024 2.21 33.74 24.46
C PHE A 1024 2.52 34.71 25.61
N TRP A 1025 3.09 35.88 25.31
CA TRP A 1025 3.40 36.84 26.38
C TRP A 1025 2.15 37.48 26.96
N GLN A 1026 1.08 37.63 26.17
CA GLN A 1026 -0.23 38.08 26.69
C GLN A 1026 -0.85 37.04 27.62
N GLU A 1027 -0.78 35.75 27.28
CA GLU A 1027 -1.26 34.68 28.16
C GLU A 1027 -0.45 34.65 29.47
N ARG A 1028 0.89 34.72 29.39
CA ARG A 1028 1.75 34.77 30.59
C ARG A 1028 1.50 36.03 31.42
N LEU A 1029 1.21 37.17 30.79
CA LEU A 1029 0.85 38.39 31.50
C LEU A 1029 -0.49 38.23 32.23
N HIS A 1030 -1.49 37.65 31.57
CA HIS A 1030 -2.78 37.33 32.17
C HIS A 1030 -2.64 36.34 33.35
N ASP A 1031 -1.79 35.33 33.22
CA ASP A 1031 -1.48 34.37 34.30
C ASP A 1031 -0.91 35.08 35.54
N ILE A 1032 -0.01 36.05 35.36
CA ILE A 1032 0.57 36.85 36.45
C ILE A 1032 -0.50 37.75 37.08
N GLU A 1033 -1.25 38.49 36.26
CA GLU A 1033 -2.18 39.53 36.74
C GLU A 1033 -3.47 38.98 37.32
N SER A 1034 -4.07 38.01 36.63
CA SER A 1034 -5.43 37.55 36.90
C SER A 1034 -5.46 36.26 37.71
N LYS A 1035 -4.46 35.39 37.55
CA LYS A 1035 -4.36 34.10 38.27
C LYS A 1035 -3.35 34.12 39.42
N GLY A 1036 -2.52 35.16 39.53
CA GLY A 1036 -1.49 35.28 40.58
C GLY A 1036 -0.37 34.24 40.45
N LEU A 1037 -0.21 33.63 39.28
CA LEU A 1037 0.85 32.66 39.03
C LEU A 1037 2.22 33.36 38.95
N GLN A 1038 3.27 32.63 39.29
CA GLN A 1038 4.67 33.08 39.13
C GLN A 1038 5.35 32.20 38.06
N PRO A 1039 5.00 32.38 36.77
CA PRO A 1039 5.64 31.65 35.69
C PRO A 1039 7.15 31.91 35.64
N THR A 1040 7.92 30.93 35.19
CA THR A 1040 9.34 31.17 34.87
C THR A 1040 9.43 32.17 33.73
N PRO A 1041 10.20 33.27 33.87
CA PRO A 1041 10.34 34.28 32.81
C PRO A 1041 10.88 33.66 31.51
N MET A 1042 10.29 34.04 30.38
CA MET A 1042 10.71 33.54 29.07
C MET A 1042 11.91 34.33 28.52
N THR A 1043 12.60 33.76 27.54
CA THR A 1043 13.65 34.45 26.77
C THR A 1043 13.17 34.70 25.35
N LEU A 1044 13.13 35.96 24.90
CA LEU A 1044 12.76 36.34 23.54
C LEU A 1044 14.00 36.66 22.70
N VAL A 1045 14.13 36.00 21.55
CA VAL A 1045 15.14 36.26 20.52
C VAL A 1045 14.44 36.75 19.24
N PHE A 1046 14.33 38.07 19.13
CA PHE A 1046 13.69 38.75 18.01
C PHE A 1046 14.73 39.15 16.95
N GLY A 1047 14.29 39.40 15.72
CA GLY A 1047 15.16 39.93 14.67
C GLY A 1047 14.41 40.83 13.69
N CYS A 1048 15.01 41.96 13.33
CA CYS A 1048 14.46 42.91 12.36
C CYS A 1048 15.59 43.54 11.51
N ARG A 1049 15.26 44.53 10.67
CA ARG A 1049 16.25 45.21 9.83
C ARG A 1049 16.93 46.33 10.61
N CYS A 1050 16.15 47.28 11.13
CA CYS A 1050 16.64 48.48 11.81
C CYS A 1050 15.73 48.79 13.01
N SER A 1051 16.33 49.10 14.15
CA SER A 1051 15.66 49.39 15.42
C SER A 1051 14.61 50.49 15.35
N GLN A 1052 14.79 51.47 14.44
CA GLN A 1052 13.90 52.63 14.27
C GLN A 1052 12.81 52.43 13.22
N LEU A 1053 12.85 51.35 12.43
CA LEU A 1053 11.95 51.17 11.28
C LEU A 1053 10.98 50.01 11.48
N ASP A 1054 11.48 48.83 11.86
CA ASP A 1054 10.71 47.58 11.85
C ASP A 1054 10.82 46.76 13.15
N HIS A 1055 11.12 47.42 14.26
CA HIS A 1055 11.10 46.82 15.59
C HIS A 1055 9.65 46.65 16.10
N LEU A 1056 8.98 45.61 15.59
CA LEU A 1056 7.58 45.31 15.89
C LEU A 1056 7.37 45.13 17.41
N TYR A 1057 6.29 45.70 17.93
CA TYR A 1057 5.86 45.56 19.33
C TYR A 1057 6.89 45.97 20.38
N ARG A 1058 7.87 46.82 20.04
CA ARG A 1058 8.96 47.23 20.95
C ARG A 1058 8.46 47.64 22.34
N ASP A 1059 7.48 48.54 22.40
CA ASP A 1059 6.97 49.07 23.67
C ASP A 1059 6.17 48.02 24.45
N GLU A 1060 5.41 47.17 23.76
CA GLU A 1060 4.65 46.08 24.37
C GLU A 1060 5.59 45.02 24.98
N VAL A 1061 6.67 44.67 24.28
CA VAL A 1061 7.70 43.74 24.77
C VAL A 1061 8.47 44.33 25.95
N GLN A 1062 8.82 45.62 25.91
CA GLN A 1062 9.45 46.30 27.05
C GLN A 1062 8.56 46.30 28.29
N ASN A 1063 7.25 46.57 28.12
CA ASN A 1063 6.29 46.47 29.21
C ASN A 1063 6.18 45.03 29.74
N ALA A 1064 6.08 44.02 28.86
CA ALA A 1064 6.05 42.62 29.28
C ALA A 1064 7.31 42.21 30.07
N GLN A 1065 8.48 42.72 29.69
CA GLN A 1065 9.74 42.50 30.40
C GLN A 1065 9.72 43.13 31.81
N GLN A 1066 9.28 44.38 31.94
CA GLN A 1066 9.16 45.07 33.24
C GLN A 1066 8.20 44.35 34.20
N ARG A 1067 7.23 43.62 33.65
CA ARG A 1067 6.20 42.90 34.39
C ARG A 1067 6.54 41.42 34.63
N GLY A 1068 7.78 41.01 34.37
CA GLY A 1068 8.30 39.68 34.70
C GLY A 1068 7.96 38.59 33.69
N VAL A 1069 7.33 38.91 32.56
CA VAL A 1069 7.03 37.90 31.51
C VAL A 1069 8.32 37.45 30.81
N PHE A 1070 9.24 38.39 30.56
CA PHE A 1070 10.53 38.11 29.94
C PHE A 1070 11.67 38.36 30.93
N GLY A 1071 12.58 37.40 31.06
CA GLY A 1071 13.84 37.58 31.78
C GLY A 1071 14.90 38.24 30.88
N ARG A 1072 14.91 37.86 29.60
CA ARG A 1072 15.82 38.40 28.58
C ARG A 1072 15.08 38.69 27.28
N VAL A 1073 15.40 39.82 26.67
CA VAL A 1073 14.94 40.20 25.33
C VAL A 1073 16.17 40.58 24.51
N LEU A 1074 16.47 39.78 23.48
CA LEU A 1074 17.61 39.98 22.60
C LEU A 1074 17.11 40.25 21.19
N THR A 1075 17.66 41.26 20.52
CA THR A 1075 17.22 41.66 19.17
C THR A 1075 18.39 41.67 18.19
N ALA A 1076 18.28 40.86 17.14
CA ALA A 1076 19.22 40.85 16.03
C ALA A 1076 18.84 41.90 14.97
N PHE A 1077 19.75 42.82 14.65
CA PHE A 1077 19.56 43.80 13.58
C PHE A 1077 20.37 43.44 12.34
N SER A 1078 19.69 43.28 11.21
CA SER A 1078 20.31 42.80 9.97
C SER A 1078 20.75 43.91 9.01
N ARG A 1079 20.37 45.17 9.27
CA ARG A 1079 20.64 46.35 8.43
C ARG A 1079 20.78 47.64 9.25
N GLU A 1080 21.14 47.55 10.52
CA GLU A 1080 21.42 48.75 11.32
C GLU A 1080 22.69 49.41 10.78
N PRO A 1081 22.70 50.74 10.53
CA PRO A 1081 23.92 51.44 10.15
C PRO A 1081 25.03 51.19 11.18
N ASP A 1082 26.27 51.10 10.72
CA ASP A 1082 27.49 50.95 11.53
C ASP A 1082 27.65 49.63 12.32
N ASN A 1083 26.64 48.75 12.30
CA ASN A 1083 26.69 47.44 12.97
C ASN A 1083 26.83 46.29 11.95
N PRO A 1084 27.50 45.18 12.33
CA PRO A 1084 27.52 43.99 11.50
C PRO A 1084 26.12 43.40 11.33
N LYS A 1085 25.91 42.73 10.21
CA LYS A 1085 24.65 42.05 9.91
C LYS A 1085 24.46 40.84 10.82
N THR A 1086 23.55 40.96 11.77
CA THR A 1086 23.28 39.93 12.78
C THR A 1086 21.91 39.30 12.56
N TYR A 1087 21.80 37.98 12.72
CA TYR A 1087 20.54 37.24 12.75
C TYR A 1087 20.30 36.54 14.09
N VAL A 1088 19.10 35.98 14.26
CA VAL A 1088 18.71 35.29 15.50
C VAL A 1088 19.62 34.09 15.84
N GLN A 1089 20.12 33.36 14.84
CA GLN A 1089 21.06 32.26 15.08
C GLN A 1089 22.43 32.75 15.56
N ASP A 1090 22.84 33.97 15.20
CA ASP A 1090 24.07 34.55 15.71
C ASP A 1090 23.92 34.84 17.20
N ILE A 1091 22.81 35.46 17.61
CA ILE A 1091 22.47 35.71 19.03
C ILE A 1091 22.42 34.41 19.83
N LEU A 1092 21.77 33.36 19.30
CA LEU A 1092 21.72 32.06 19.96
C LEU A 1092 23.12 31.50 20.25
N ARG A 1093 24.01 31.61 19.27
CA ARG A 1093 25.39 31.12 19.37
C ARG A 1093 26.26 31.99 20.29
N THR A 1094 26.16 33.31 20.21
CA THR A 1094 27.12 34.20 20.89
C THR A 1094 26.68 34.62 22.28
N GLU A 1095 25.37 34.66 22.57
CA GLU A 1095 24.83 35.22 23.82
C GLU A 1095 23.99 34.23 24.65
N LEU A 1096 23.58 33.11 24.04
CA LEU A 1096 22.65 32.15 24.66
C LEU A 1096 23.12 30.69 24.60
N ALA A 1097 24.33 30.36 24.13
CA ALA A 1097 24.75 28.96 23.96
C ALA A 1097 24.56 28.11 25.23
N ALA A 1098 25.13 28.56 26.36
CA ALA A 1098 24.98 27.88 27.65
C ALA A 1098 23.51 27.83 28.14
N GLU A 1099 22.73 28.88 27.89
CA GLU A 1099 21.31 28.93 28.30
C GLU A 1099 20.46 27.96 27.47
N VAL A 1100 20.69 27.87 26.16
CA VAL A 1100 20.03 26.91 25.26
C VAL A 1100 20.30 25.49 25.72
N HIS A 1101 21.55 25.14 26.02
CA HIS A 1101 21.91 23.82 26.54
C HIS A 1101 21.23 23.54 27.88
N ARG A 1102 21.31 24.48 28.83
CA ARG A 1102 20.67 24.33 30.15
C ARG A 1102 19.16 24.12 30.05
N VAL A 1103 18.47 24.98 29.28
CA VAL A 1103 17.02 24.92 29.10
C VAL A 1103 16.60 23.60 28.45
N LEU A 1104 17.26 23.18 27.37
CA LEU A 1104 16.86 22.00 26.60
C LEU A 1104 17.31 20.68 27.23
N CYS A 1105 18.50 20.60 27.83
CA CYS A 1105 19.04 19.34 28.35
C CYS A 1105 18.81 19.14 29.85
N LEU A 1106 18.78 20.22 30.64
CA LEU A 1106 18.79 20.12 32.11
C LEU A 1106 17.45 20.50 32.75
N GLU A 1107 16.78 21.55 32.26
CA GLU A 1107 15.58 22.13 32.89
C GLU A 1107 14.26 21.65 32.28
N ARG A 1108 14.32 20.67 31.36
CA ARG A 1108 13.15 20.17 30.59
C ARG A 1108 12.37 21.28 29.87
N GLY A 1109 13.02 22.40 29.58
CA GLY A 1109 12.42 23.56 28.95
C GLY A 1109 12.08 23.35 27.48
N HIS A 1110 11.47 24.38 26.92
CA HIS A 1110 10.89 24.40 25.58
C HIS A 1110 11.58 25.46 24.70
N MET A 1111 11.75 25.15 23.43
CA MET A 1111 12.21 26.11 22.42
C MET A 1111 11.18 26.21 21.30
N PHE A 1112 10.79 27.44 20.97
CA PHE A 1112 9.83 27.75 19.93
C PHE A 1112 10.50 28.54 18.82
N VAL A 1113 10.41 28.06 17.59
CA VAL A 1113 10.99 28.69 16.40
C VAL A 1113 9.87 29.00 15.41
N CYS A 1114 9.68 30.27 15.06
CA CYS A 1114 8.60 30.70 14.17
C CYS A 1114 9.11 31.60 13.04
N GLY A 1115 8.67 31.34 11.82
CA GLY A 1115 8.92 32.19 10.65
C GLY A 1115 9.37 31.44 9.40
N ASP A 1116 10.40 31.97 8.73
CA ASP A 1116 10.89 31.44 7.46
C ASP A 1116 11.61 30.08 7.60
N VAL A 1117 11.41 29.20 6.63
CA VAL A 1117 12.02 27.85 6.61
C VAL A 1117 13.55 27.87 6.62
N THR A 1118 14.18 28.83 5.94
CA THR A 1118 15.64 28.99 5.91
C THR A 1118 16.15 29.43 7.28
N MET A 1119 15.42 30.34 7.93
CA MET A 1119 15.72 30.79 9.29
C MET A 1119 15.62 29.62 10.27
N ALA A 1120 14.53 28.87 10.25
CA ALA A 1120 14.33 27.72 11.14
C ALA A 1120 15.41 26.65 10.94
N THR A 1121 15.81 26.37 9.70
CA THR A 1121 16.92 25.45 9.40
C THR A 1121 18.24 25.92 10.00
N ASN A 1122 18.56 27.21 9.87
CA ASN A 1122 19.79 27.77 10.44
C ASN A 1122 19.76 27.76 11.97
N VAL A 1123 18.61 28.03 12.59
CA VAL A 1123 18.40 27.93 14.04
C VAL A 1123 18.61 26.50 14.50
N LEU A 1124 18.00 25.51 13.84
CA LEU A 1124 18.15 24.08 14.14
C LEU A 1124 19.61 23.63 14.11
N GLN A 1125 20.35 23.98 13.04
CA GLN A 1125 21.78 23.65 12.92
C GLN A 1125 22.62 24.34 13.99
N THR A 1126 22.24 25.56 14.40
CA THR A 1126 22.94 26.29 15.45
C THR A 1126 22.69 25.68 16.82
N VAL A 1127 21.44 25.29 17.11
CA VAL A 1127 21.09 24.56 18.33
C VAL A 1127 21.83 23.23 18.37
N GLN A 1128 21.89 22.46 17.27
CA GLN A 1128 22.64 21.22 17.20
C GLN A 1128 24.11 21.41 17.56
N ARG A 1129 24.77 22.46 17.03
CA ARG A 1129 26.16 22.78 17.36
C ARG A 1129 26.33 23.25 18.81
N ILE A 1130 25.37 24.01 19.33
CA ILE A 1130 25.36 24.40 20.75
C ILE A 1130 25.29 23.16 21.64
N LEU A 1131 24.37 22.24 21.37
CA LEU A 1131 24.23 21.00 22.14
C LEU A 1131 25.48 20.12 22.05
N ALA A 1132 26.07 20.01 20.85
CA ALA A 1132 27.33 19.27 20.67
C ALA A 1132 28.48 19.88 21.49
N THR A 1133 28.59 21.22 21.50
CA THR A 1133 29.69 21.92 22.16
C THR A 1133 29.52 22.00 23.68
N GLU A 1134 28.34 22.40 24.15
CA GLU A 1134 28.04 22.61 25.58
C GLU A 1134 27.70 21.30 26.31
N GLY A 1135 27.24 20.29 25.56
CA GLY A 1135 26.84 19.00 26.09
C GLY A 1135 27.88 17.88 25.93
N ASP A 1136 29.07 18.20 25.39
CA ASP A 1136 30.18 17.26 25.16
C ASP A 1136 29.73 15.98 24.43
N MET A 1137 28.99 16.16 23.33
CA MET A 1137 28.42 15.08 22.53
C MET A 1137 28.75 15.27 21.04
N GLU A 1138 28.79 14.17 20.29
CA GLU A 1138 29.01 14.24 18.86
C GLU A 1138 27.84 14.93 18.13
N LEU A 1139 28.10 15.49 16.96
CA LEU A 1139 27.08 16.26 16.23
C LEU A 1139 25.84 15.40 15.87
N ASP A 1140 26.05 14.12 15.59
CA ASP A 1140 24.97 13.17 15.31
C ASP A 1140 24.14 12.85 16.56
N GLU A 1141 24.78 12.70 17.72
CA GLU A 1141 24.11 12.50 19.02
C GLU A 1141 23.28 13.73 19.39
N ALA A 1142 23.81 14.93 19.20
CA ALA A 1142 23.06 16.18 19.36
C ALA A 1142 21.84 16.24 18.42
N GLY A 1143 21.97 15.72 17.19
CA GLY A 1143 20.87 15.57 16.24
C GLY A 1143 19.76 14.65 16.77
N ASP A 1144 20.15 13.51 17.35
CA ASP A 1144 19.22 12.55 17.96
C ASP A 1144 18.50 13.14 19.18
N VAL A 1145 19.22 13.89 20.04
CA VAL A 1145 18.62 14.62 21.16
C VAL A 1145 17.55 15.60 20.67
N ILE A 1146 17.82 16.37 19.62
CA ILE A 1146 16.81 17.26 19.02
C ILE A 1146 15.62 16.47 18.47
N GLY A 1147 15.87 15.31 17.85
CA GLY A 1147 14.81 14.39 17.41
C GLY A 1147 13.88 13.99 18.56
N VAL A 1148 14.46 13.61 19.71
CA VAL A 1148 13.71 13.29 20.94
C VAL A 1148 12.96 14.51 21.48
N LEU A 1149 13.54 15.71 21.44
CA LEU A 1149 12.87 16.94 21.88
C LEU A 1149 11.65 17.28 20.99
N ARG A 1150 11.73 17.05 19.67
CA ARG A 1150 10.59 17.23 18.75
C ARG A 1150 9.47 16.22 18.98
N ASP A 1151 9.83 15.00 19.39
CA ASP A 1151 8.88 13.95 19.78
C ASP A 1151 8.18 14.24 21.09
N GLN A 1152 8.94 14.69 22.08
CA GLN A 1152 8.42 15.08 23.40
C GLN A 1152 7.64 16.40 23.37
N GLN A 1153 7.46 17.03 22.19
CA GLN A 1153 6.83 18.34 22.05
C GLN A 1153 7.50 19.39 22.93
N ARG A 1154 8.84 19.47 22.84
CA ARG A 1154 9.68 20.45 23.56
C ARG A 1154 10.51 21.32 22.62
N TYR A 1155 10.67 20.89 21.37
CA TYR A 1155 11.20 21.72 20.29
C TYR A 1155 10.09 21.94 19.26
N HIS A 1156 9.59 23.16 19.20
CA HIS A 1156 8.39 23.56 18.46
C HIS A 1156 8.75 24.43 17.26
N GLU A 1157 8.13 24.16 16.12
CA GLU A 1157 8.40 24.87 14.87
C GLU A 1157 7.09 25.28 14.20
N ASP A 1158 6.94 26.57 13.90
CA ASP A 1158 5.83 27.14 13.12
C ASP A 1158 6.38 27.81 11.86
N ILE A 1159 6.32 27.10 10.73
CA ILE A 1159 7.03 27.44 9.50
C ILE A 1159 6.08 28.04 8.46
N PHE A 1160 6.33 29.29 8.06
CA PHE A 1160 5.50 30.04 7.10
C PHE A 1160 5.82 29.72 5.63
N GLY A 1161 6.84 28.88 5.38
CA GLY A 1161 7.44 28.65 4.07
C GLY A 1161 8.55 29.66 3.74
N LEU A 1162 8.75 29.94 2.44
CA LEU A 1162 9.75 30.88 1.94
C LEU A 1162 9.21 32.32 1.97
N THR A 1163 9.49 33.05 3.05
CA THR A 1163 9.03 34.44 3.28
C THR A 1163 10.18 35.45 3.33
N LEU A 1164 11.40 34.99 3.59
CA LEU A 1164 12.60 35.82 3.61
C LEU A 1164 13.45 35.53 2.38
N ARG A 1165 13.84 36.61 1.68
CA ARG A 1165 14.74 36.55 0.50
C ARG A 1165 14.28 35.57 -0.58
N THR A 1166 12.97 35.49 -0.79
CA THR A 1166 12.33 34.51 -1.68
C THR A 1166 13.01 34.39 -3.04
N GLN A 1167 13.36 35.50 -3.70
CA GLN A 1167 14.02 35.50 -5.01
C GLN A 1167 15.44 34.87 -4.96
N GLU A 1168 16.27 35.27 -3.98
CA GLU A 1168 17.64 34.77 -3.82
C GLU A 1168 17.65 33.27 -3.49
N VAL A 1169 16.83 32.85 -2.52
CA VAL A 1169 16.77 31.46 -2.05
C VAL A 1169 16.20 30.54 -3.14
N THR A 1170 15.11 30.95 -3.78
CA THR A 1170 14.48 30.14 -4.84
C THR A 1170 15.39 30.01 -6.06
N SER A 1171 16.05 31.10 -6.48
CA SER A 1171 17.02 31.06 -7.58
C SER A 1171 18.17 30.07 -7.28
N ARG A 1172 18.76 30.15 -6.08
CA ARG A 1172 19.84 29.24 -5.67
C ARG A 1172 19.40 27.77 -5.68
N ILE A 1173 18.25 27.47 -5.09
CA ILE A 1173 17.75 26.07 -5.00
C ILE A 1173 17.39 25.54 -6.39
N ARG A 1174 16.84 26.38 -7.27
CA ARG A 1174 16.53 25.99 -8.66
C ARG A 1174 17.78 25.63 -9.43
N THR A 1175 18.82 26.47 -9.39
CA THR A 1175 20.10 26.19 -10.05
C THR A 1175 20.73 24.89 -9.55
N GLN A 1176 20.66 24.63 -8.24
CA GLN A 1176 21.12 23.36 -7.66
C GLN A 1176 20.25 22.16 -8.08
N SER A 1177 18.95 22.35 -8.25
CA SER A 1177 18.02 21.27 -8.59
C SER A 1177 18.10 20.88 -10.07
N PHE A 1178 18.22 21.84 -10.98
CA PHE A 1178 18.47 21.58 -12.40
C PHE A 1178 19.80 20.84 -12.61
N SER A 1179 20.87 21.26 -11.94
CA SER A 1179 22.18 20.59 -12.05
C SER A 1179 22.16 19.15 -11.50
N LEU A 1180 21.36 18.87 -10.46
CA LEU A 1180 21.16 17.50 -9.95
C LEU A 1180 20.35 16.62 -10.92
N GLN A 1181 19.30 17.15 -11.57
CA GLN A 1181 18.54 16.42 -12.59
C GLN A 1181 19.41 16.09 -13.82
N GLU A 1182 20.25 17.03 -14.28
CA GLU A 1182 21.19 16.79 -15.38
C GLU A 1182 22.19 15.67 -15.07
N ARG A 1183 22.68 15.60 -13.82
CA ARG A 1183 23.58 14.51 -13.38
C ARG A 1183 22.87 13.15 -13.35
N GLN A 1184 21.61 13.10 -12.90
CA GLN A 1184 20.84 11.84 -12.87
C GLN A 1184 20.51 11.33 -14.28
N LEU A 1185 20.19 12.23 -15.23
CA LEU A 1185 19.96 11.87 -16.63
C LEU A 1185 21.24 11.34 -17.33
N ARG A 1186 22.41 11.87 -16.99
CA ARG A 1186 23.70 11.38 -17.52
C ARG A 1186 24.18 10.06 -16.89
N GLY A 1187 23.73 9.73 -15.67
CA GLY A 1187 24.15 8.54 -14.93
C GLY A 1187 23.38 7.24 -15.25
N ALA A 1188 22.33 7.30 -16.08
CA ALA A 1188 21.44 6.17 -16.38
C ALA A 1188 21.80 5.40 -17.68
N VAL A 1189 22.96 5.67 -18.30
CA VAL A 1189 23.45 4.95 -19.48
C VAL A 1189 24.63 4.06 -19.07
N PRO A 1190 24.48 2.72 -19.10
CA PRO A 1190 25.63 1.82 -18.94
C PRO A 1190 26.50 1.91 -20.20
N TRP A 1191 27.78 2.28 -20.02
CA TRP A 1191 28.93 2.06 -20.92
C TRP A 1191 28.68 2.18 -22.44
N ALA A 1192 29.22 3.23 -23.08
CA ALA A 1192 29.74 3.27 -24.46
C ALA A 1192 29.61 4.70 -24.98
N PHE A 1193 30.73 5.42 -25.07
CA PHE A 1193 31.10 6.34 -26.15
C PHE A 1193 32.48 6.89 -25.75
N ASP A 1194 33.53 6.17 -26.12
CA ASP A 1194 34.86 6.75 -26.25
C ASP A 1194 34.80 7.89 -27.27
N PRO A 1195 35.49 9.03 -27.05
CA PRO A 1195 35.56 10.09 -28.03
C PRO A 1195 36.41 9.61 -29.22
N PRO A 1196 36.01 9.85 -30.48
CA PRO A 1196 36.87 9.52 -31.61
C PRO A 1196 38.12 10.39 -31.53
N GLY A 1197 39.26 9.73 -31.56
CA GLY A 1197 40.59 10.33 -31.50
C GLY A 1197 40.81 11.39 -32.57
N SER A 1198 41.53 12.42 -32.15
CA SER A 1198 42.19 13.41 -32.99
C SER A 1198 43.13 12.73 -33.97
N ASP A 1199 42.88 12.88 -35.27
CA ASP A 1199 43.92 12.79 -36.28
C ASP A 1199 43.50 13.51 -37.57
N THR A 1200 44.46 14.24 -38.16
CA THR A 1200 44.54 14.81 -39.52
C THR A 1200 44.03 16.25 -39.82
N ASN A 1201 44.95 17.21 -39.62
CA ASN A 1201 45.49 18.21 -40.56
C ASN A 1201 44.66 18.80 -41.74
N SER A 1202 44.62 20.16 -41.75
CA SER A 1202 45.03 21.12 -42.82
C SER A 1202 43.95 22.11 -43.30
N PRO A 1203 44.28 23.39 -43.61
CA PRO A 1203 45.45 24.21 -43.28
C PRO A 1203 45.27 25.12 -42.04
#